data_AF-A0A948TN55-F1
#
_entry.id   AF-A0A948TN55-F1
#
_cell.length_a   1.000
_cell.length_b   1.000
_cell.length_c   1.000
_cell.angle_alpha   90.00
_cell.angle_beta   90.00
_cell.angle_gamma   90.00
#
_symmetry.space_group_name_H-M   'P 1'
#
loop_
_entity.id
_entity.type
_entity.pdbx_description
1 polymer ?
#
loop_
_entity_poly.entity_id
_entity_poly.type
_entity_poly.pdbx_seq_one_letter_code
_entity_poly.pdbx_strand_id
1 'polypeptide(L)'
;MKTYCLPLIILLIAICSGKQAYAESTANNDEFETLMQKIRKDFAANPSIDKILKEYNDKDGSFADVDYASIQRTNWPPLVHIDRIYDFVFAYTNPQNKYYKDNALYEKIVKGLEFWHQRNPWCHNWWYNQIAEPQKLGVLLIQMRTGARQTPADLEKRILDRIRTDGGDPAKWTGANRTDIALHWIYRSCLSRNEADLKKALENVYNPIVYTTEEGFQYDNSYFQHGRQLYIGGYGDEILKGITQVAMYTKGTQYALPKDKLDIVSKFMRETYYRTIRGQYMLFDAMGRSVSRPGVPNKSATALFASRMIELDPQHKDEYKAIVERLQGKKPAEYQVTPSHTHYFKGDYTLHVRPAYTFDVRMTSTRTSRLEYGNGENLKTYFVSDGCTNIVRRGNEYDGIFPVWNWTRIPGVTAPQLDSIPFAISDWQTPGTSTFAGGVSDSLYGATAYVYTDNYKGINTGAHKAWFFFDDEVVCLGSGISSTSESEVQTTVNQCLASTDEPLYAYDEQVSSLSLGQERSAGIDWAVHDNIGYLFPEGGKIFISHKNQSGNWYAINNSVNRKENIQKKVFTIGFEHGKHPQNATYAYIVVPGKGTASEMQAYQKADNVRILSNTKQIQAVCNRSLNLYQAIFYQPGELADGNFKVKTDKPCALMVKKISGGKPVLHVADPGQTGQSIRIDITVSGKKYSIEHHPSTDPIYAGATTAYNFQFTEN
;
A
#
# COMPACT_ATOMS: atom_id res chain seq x y z
N MET A 1 19.23 42.44 -42.26
CA MET A 1 19.40 43.75 -41.58
C MET A 1 18.47 43.75 -40.37
N LYS A 2 18.86 43.88 -39.11
CA LYS A 2 20.12 44.26 -38.45
C LYS A 2 20.34 43.32 -37.25
N THR A 3 21.59 42.92 -37.10
CA THR A 3 22.24 42.35 -35.91
C THR A 3 22.27 43.35 -34.73
N TYR A 4 22.33 42.87 -33.48
CA TYR A 4 23.54 42.88 -32.64
C TYR A 4 23.30 42.46 -31.16
N CYS A 5 24.19 41.55 -30.72
CA CYS A 5 24.86 41.40 -29.42
C CYS A 5 24.12 41.26 -28.07
N LEU A 6 24.29 40.05 -27.50
CA LEU A 6 24.43 39.78 -26.06
C LEU A 6 25.52 40.66 -25.40
N PRO A 7 25.39 40.90 -24.09
CA PRO A 7 26.53 40.85 -23.19
C PRO A 7 26.36 39.72 -22.15
N LEU A 8 27.37 38.84 -22.16
CA LEU A 8 27.72 37.94 -21.06
C LEU A 8 28.17 38.81 -19.88
N ILE A 9 27.46 38.79 -18.75
CA ILE A 9 27.98 39.34 -17.50
C ILE A 9 28.42 38.16 -16.63
N ILE A 10 29.74 37.98 -16.60
CA ILE A 10 30.47 37.15 -15.64
C ILE A 10 30.43 37.90 -14.31
N LEU A 11 29.62 37.43 -13.35
CA LEU A 11 29.73 37.88 -11.97
C LEU A 11 30.74 36.96 -11.25
N LEU A 12 31.99 37.42 -11.18
CA LEU A 12 32.99 36.91 -10.27
C LEU A 12 32.50 37.09 -8.83
N ILE A 13 32.03 36.01 -8.20
CA ILE A 13 31.92 35.97 -6.74
C ILE A 13 33.33 35.69 -6.23
N ALA A 14 34.00 36.74 -5.75
CA ALA A 14 35.19 36.62 -4.94
C ALA A 14 34.84 35.79 -3.70
N ILE A 15 35.36 34.56 -3.67
CA ILE A 15 35.38 33.72 -2.47
C ILE A 15 36.38 34.37 -1.52
N CYS A 16 35.91 35.32 -0.72
CA CYS A 16 36.61 35.71 0.50
C CYS A 16 36.55 34.52 1.44
N SER A 17 37.63 33.74 1.45
CA SER A 17 37.94 32.71 2.44
C SER A 17 38.16 33.36 3.81
N GLY A 18 37.07 33.77 4.45
CA GLY A 18 37.01 33.98 5.89
C GLY A 18 36.82 32.62 6.55
N LYS A 19 37.93 31.90 6.78
CA LYS A 19 37.94 30.79 7.76
C LYS A 19 37.69 31.39 9.13
N GLN A 20 36.42 31.53 9.50
CA GLN A 20 36.07 31.65 10.91
C GLN A 20 36.17 30.25 11.49
N ALA A 21 37.33 29.97 12.11
CA ALA A 21 37.54 28.78 12.88
C ALA A 21 36.54 28.76 14.03
N TYR A 22 35.41 28.08 13.83
CA TYR A 22 34.69 27.49 14.95
C TYR A 22 35.57 26.35 15.43
N ALA A 23 36.32 26.62 16.51
CA ALA A 23 36.94 25.58 17.29
C ALA A 23 35.85 24.59 17.70
N GLU A 24 35.96 23.36 17.20
CA GLU A 24 35.28 22.20 17.77
C GLU A 24 35.77 22.08 19.22
N SER A 25 35.02 22.68 20.14
CA SER A 25 35.19 22.44 21.56
C SER A 25 34.62 21.05 21.86
N THR A 26 35.52 20.09 22.07
CA THR A 26 35.37 18.91 22.93
C THR A 26 33.93 18.45 23.21
N ALA A 27 33.56 17.34 22.59
CA ALA A 27 32.33 16.58 22.76
C ALA A 27 31.87 16.48 24.23
N ASN A 28 30.81 17.21 24.54
CA ASN A 28 29.91 16.84 25.62
C ASN A 28 28.87 15.91 24.98
N ASN A 29 28.91 14.61 25.28
CA ASN A 29 28.00 13.57 24.77
C ASN A 29 26.56 13.76 25.35
N ASP A 30 25.97 14.95 25.22
CA ASP A 30 24.57 15.16 25.58
C ASP A 30 23.67 14.68 24.44
N GLU A 31 23.34 13.39 24.50
CA GLU A 31 22.47 12.77 23.52
C GLU A 31 21.03 13.28 23.59
N PHE A 32 20.55 13.76 24.75
CA PHE A 32 19.24 14.40 24.85
C PHE A 32 19.21 15.71 24.04
N GLU A 33 20.27 16.51 24.14
CA GLU A 33 20.43 17.72 23.31
C GLU A 33 20.59 17.37 21.84
N THR A 34 21.31 16.29 21.51
CA THR A 34 21.42 15.79 20.13
C THR A 34 20.04 15.42 19.54
N LEU A 35 19.20 14.74 20.31
CA LEU A 35 17.81 14.44 19.93
C LEU A 35 17.00 15.73 19.74
N MET A 36 17.06 16.65 20.69
CA MET A 36 16.35 17.94 20.61
C MET A 36 16.79 18.77 19.40
N GLN A 37 18.08 18.81 19.05
CA GLN A 37 18.57 19.50 17.85
C GLN A 37 17.92 18.96 16.57
N LYS A 38 17.81 17.64 16.45
CA LYS A 38 17.18 16.99 15.28
C LYS A 38 15.67 17.22 15.25
N ILE A 39 15.00 17.17 16.40
CA ILE A 39 13.59 17.51 16.52
C ILE A 39 13.36 18.96 16.06
N ARG A 40 14.15 19.94 16.53
CA ARG A 40 14.05 21.34 16.07
C ARG A 40 14.23 21.47 14.57
N LYS A 41 15.14 20.71 13.96
CA LYS A 41 15.35 20.71 12.51
C LYS A 41 14.14 20.19 11.73
N ASP A 42 13.47 19.14 12.22
CA ASP A 42 12.27 18.55 11.56
C ASP A 42 11.08 19.51 11.58
N PHE A 43 11.02 20.40 12.58
CA PHE A 43 9.92 21.35 12.77
C PHE A 43 10.27 22.82 12.46
N ALA A 44 11.45 23.10 11.90
CA ALA A 44 11.93 24.45 11.65
C ALA A 44 10.95 25.26 10.79
N ALA A 45 10.50 26.41 11.29
CA ALA A 45 9.52 27.28 10.63
C ALA A 45 9.86 28.77 10.83
N ASN A 46 9.36 29.63 9.92
CA ASN A 46 9.43 31.10 10.03
C ASN A 46 8.02 31.71 9.85
N PRO A 47 7.13 31.58 10.85
CA PRO A 47 5.73 31.99 10.71
C PRO A 47 5.55 33.50 10.74
N SER A 48 4.52 33.99 10.04
CA SER A 48 4.03 35.37 10.19
C SER A 48 2.94 35.42 11.25
N ILE A 49 3.18 36.17 12.32
CA ILE A 49 2.31 36.19 13.50
C ILE A 49 1.51 37.49 13.65
N ASP A 50 1.60 38.42 12.69
CA ASP A 50 1.01 39.76 12.79
C ASP A 50 -0.52 39.75 12.95
N LYS A 51 -1.19 38.81 12.27
CA LYS A 51 -2.64 38.65 12.41
C LYS A 51 -2.99 38.04 13.76
N ILE A 52 -2.21 37.05 14.20
CA ILE A 52 -2.41 36.34 15.47
C ILE A 52 -2.26 37.31 16.65
N LEU A 53 -1.29 38.23 16.60
CA LEU A 53 -1.07 39.24 17.63
C LEU A 53 -2.26 40.18 17.84
N LYS A 54 -3.12 40.39 16.83
CA LYS A 54 -4.32 41.24 16.96
C LYS A 54 -5.40 40.60 17.82
N GLU A 55 -5.45 39.28 17.83
CA GLU A 55 -6.42 38.52 18.62
C GLU A 55 -5.93 38.22 20.05
N TYR A 56 -4.64 38.49 20.32
CA TYR A 56 -4.01 38.19 21.60
C TYR A 56 -4.45 39.16 22.70
N ASN A 57 -4.93 38.63 23.81
CA ASN A 57 -5.35 39.41 24.97
C ASN A 57 -4.20 39.59 25.96
N ASP A 58 -3.64 40.79 26.00
CA ASP A 58 -2.55 41.15 26.91
C ASP A 58 -2.90 41.08 28.40
N LYS A 59 -4.19 41.03 28.77
CA LYS A 59 -4.60 40.98 30.19
C LYS A 59 -4.37 39.62 30.81
N ASP A 60 -4.63 38.53 30.11
CA ASP A 60 -4.61 37.18 30.66
C ASP A 60 -3.82 36.17 29.83
N GLY A 61 -3.46 36.49 28.57
CA GLY A 61 -2.76 35.58 27.66
C GLY A 61 -3.66 34.72 26.77
N SER A 62 -4.97 34.95 26.81
CA SER A 62 -5.94 34.30 25.93
C SER A 62 -5.94 34.89 24.51
N PHE A 63 -6.76 34.30 23.65
CA PHE A 63 -7.10 34.82 22.33
C PHE A 63 -8.61 35.05 22.26
N ALA A 64 -9.03 36.24 21.86
CA ALA A 64 -10.42 36.67 21.95
C ALA A 64 -11.39 35.85 21.08
N ASP A 65 -10.88 35.26 20.00
CA ASP A 65 -11.62 34.49 19.00
C ASP A 65 -11.59 32.96 19.24
N VAL A 66 -10.98 32.50 20.34
CA VAL A 66 -10.90 31.08 20.68
C VAL A 66 -12.00 30.70 21.70
N ASP A 67 -12.84 29.75 21.34
CA ASP A 67 -13.82 29.15 22.25
C ASP A 67 -13.16 28.10 23.17
N TYR A 68 -12.68 28.55 24.33
CA TYR A 68 -12.03 27.70 25.33
C TYR A 68 -13.00 26.75 26.05
N ALA A 69 -14.32 26.96 25.97
CA ALA A 69 -15.31 26.09 26.60
C ALA A 69 -15.67 24.87 25.71
N SER A 70 -15.28 24.92 24.43
CA SER A 70 -15.60 23.86 23.49
C SER A 70 -14.92 22.53 23.85
N ILE A 71 -15.73 21.47 23.77
CA ILE A 71 -15.35 20.07 23.97
C ILE A 71 -15.62 19.24 22.72
N GLN A 72 -15.68 19.89 21.56
CA GLN A 72 -15.93 19.26 20.26
C GLN A 72 -14.89 18.18 19.94
N ARG A 73 -15.36 17.05 19.41
CA ARG A 73 -14.53 15.86 19.12
C ARG A 73 -13.58 16.03 17.92
N THR A 74 -13.88 16.97 17.03
CA THR A 74 -13.12 17.30 15.82
C THR A 74 -12.95 18.81 15.72
N ASN A 75 -11.88 19.26 15.07
CA ASN A 75 -11.52 20.68 14.96
C ASN A 75 -11.58 21.40 16.31
N TRP A 76 -11.03 20.77 17.36
CA TRP A 76 -11.19 21.20 18.75
C TRP A 76 -10.69 22.65 18.94
N PRO A 77 -11.60 23.64 19.09
CA PRO A 77 -11.25 25.05 19.04
C PRO A 77 -10.15 25.49 20.03
N PRO A 78 -10.11 24.99 21.27
CA PRO A 78 -9.06 25.34 22.21
C PRO A 78 -7.64 25.06 21.69
N LEU A 79 -7.41 24.01 20.88
CA LEU A 79 -6.06 23.70 20.37
C LEU A 79 -5.44 24.86 19.58
N VAL A 80 -6.28 25.71 18.96
CA VAL A 80 -5.83 26.91 18.21
C VAL A 80 -4.99 27.83 19.09
N HIS A 81 -5.24 27.89 20.40
CA HIS A 81 -4.39 28.63 21.34
C HIS A 81 -2.95 28.11 21.30
N ILE A 82 -2.76 26.79 21.46
CA ILE A 82 -1.44 26.17 21.43
C ILE A 82 -0.80 26.28 20.05
N ASP A 83 -1.57 26.19 18.96
CA ASP A 83 -1.05 26.42 17.60
C ASP A 83 -0.46 27.82 17.44
N ARG A 84 -1.11 28.83 18.01
CA ARG A 84 -0.67 30.23 17.94
C ARG A 84 0.52 30.51 18.83
N ILE A 85 0.54 29.96 20.04
CA ILE A 85 1.71 30.04 20.92
C ILE A 85 2.90 29.31 20.29
N TYR A 86 2.68 28.16 19.65
CA TYR A 86 3.69 27.48 18.86
C TYR A 86 4.28 28.40 17.78
N ASP A 87 3.44 29.07 16.98
CA ASP A 87 3.92 30.05 15.99
C ASP A 87 4.68 31.22 16.62
N PHE A 88 4.24 31.72 17.79
CA PHE A 88 4.97 32.75 18.53
C PHE A 88 6.37 32.27 18.93
N VAL A 89 6.50 31.03 19.42
CA VAL A 89 7.79 30.43 19.78
C VAL A 89 8.72 30.36 18.56
N PHE A 90 8.23 29.91 17.40
CA PHE A 90 9.03 29.84 16.19
C PHE A 90 9.41 31.24 15.66
N ALA A 91 8.51 32.22 15.72
CA ALA A 91 8.85 33.60 15.39
C ALA A 91 9.89 34.20 16.35
N TYR A 92 9.78 33.94 17.65
CA TYR A 92 10.71 34.42 18.68
C TYR A 92 12.12 33.84 18.53
N THR A 93 12.23 32.61 18.04
CA THR A 93 13.50 31.85 18.00
C THR A 93 14.16 31.80 16.62
N ASN A 94 13.49 32.23 15.55
CA ASN A 94 14.03 32.18 14.20
C ASN A 94 14.80 33.47 13.84
N PRO A 95 16.11 33.42 13.52
CA PRO A 95 16.93 34.59 13.19
C PRO A 95 16.46 35.43 12.00
N GLN A 96 15.65 34.84 11.11
CA GLN A 96 15.09 35.53 9.93
C GLN A 96 13.74 36.20 10.22
N ASN A 97 13.19 36.03 11.42
CA ASN A 97 11.91 36.61 11.79
C ASN A 97 12.10 38.01 12.39
N LYS A 98 11.16 38.93 12.13
CA LYS A 98 11.22 40.28 12.69
C LYS A 98 11.01 40.33 14.21
N TYR A 99 10.44 39.28 14.79
CA TYR A 99 10.26 39.14 16.24
C TYR A 99 11.37 38.32 16.90
N TYR A 100 12.48 38.06 16.20
CA TYR A 100 13.60 37.31 16.74
C TYR A 100 14.13 37.96 18.01
N LYS A 101 14.11 37.20 19.11
CA LYS A 101 14.53 37.63 20.46
C LYS A 101 13.75 38.83 21.01
N ASP A 102 12.57 39.13 20.49
CA ASP A 102 11.73 40.21 20.97
C ASP A 102 11.21 39.92 22.40
N ASN A 103 11.52 40.81 23.34
CA ASN A 103 11.14 40.64 24.75
C ASN A 103 9.62 40.72 24.95
N ALA A 104 8.92 41.57 24.18
CA ALA A 104 7.47 41.68 24.32
C ALA A 104 6.77 40.38 23.86
N LEU A 105 7.23 39.79 22.76
CA LEU A 105 6.74 38.49 22.29
C LEU A 105 7.05 37.37 23.30
N TYR A 106 8.24 37.36 23.91
CA TYR A 106 8.57 36.40 24.98
C TYR A 106 7.55 36.46 26.13
N GLU A 107 7.24 37.67 26.64
CA GLU A 107 6.27 37.82 27.73
C GLU A 107 4.87 37.32 27.32
N LYS A 108 4.48 37.51 26.05
CA LYS A 108 3.24 36.95 25.49
C LYS A 108 3.25 35.42 25.44
N ILE A 109 4.38 34.81 25.05
CA ILE A 109 4.52 33.34 25.04
C ILE A 109 4.33 32.78 26.44
N VAL A 110 5.06 33.32 27.43
CA VAL A 110 4.98 32.84 28.82
C VAL A 110 3.56 32.99 29.36
N LYS A 111 2.94 34.15 29.15
CA LYS A 111 1.60 34.42 29.64
C LYS A 111 0.52 33.55 28.96
N GLY A 112 0.66 33.29 27.65
CA GLY A 112 -0.21 32.35 26.95
C GLY A 112 -0.08 30.92 27.50
N LEU A 113 1.15 30.45 27.75
CA LEU A 113 1.38 29.14 28.36
C LEU A 113 0.81 29.03 29.79
N GLU A 114 0.94 30.08 30.60
CA GLU A 114 0.29 30.15 31.92
C GLU A 114 -1.23 30.10 31.80
N PHE A 115 -1.81 30.87 30.89
CA PHE A 115 -3.24 30.85 30.62
C PHE A 115 -3.71 29.44 30.26
N TRP A 116 -3.02 28.78 29.33
CA TRP A 116 -3.36 27.42 28.92
C TRP A 116 -3.34 26.45 30.10
N HIS A 117 -2.28 26.50 30.92
CA HIS A 117 -2.14 25.65 32.09
C HIS A 117 -3.28 25.88 33.10
N GLN A 118 -3.62 27.13 33.39
CA GLN A 118 -4.69 27.50 34.32
C GLN A 118 -6.08 27.16 33.78
N ARG A 119 -6.31 27.40 32.49
CA ARG A 119 -7.60 27.15 31.84
C ARG A 119 -7.89 25.67 31.71
N ASN A 120 -6.85 24.84 31.61
CA ASN A 120 -6.89 23.38 31.50
C ASN A 120 -8.01 22.88 30.55
N PRO A 121 -7.98 23.22 29.25
CA PRO A 121 -8.99 22.72 28.32
C PRO A 121 -8.90 21.20 28.16
N TRP A 122 -10.05 20.57 27.89
CA TRP A 122 -10.17 19.13 27.67
C TRP A 122 -11.10 18.82 26.49
N CYS A 123 -10.76 17.81 25.69
CA CYS A 123 -11.54 17.37 24.53
C CYS A 123 -12.21 16.01 24.78
N HIS A 124 -13.45 15.81 24.29
CA HIS A 124 -14.10 14.49 24.30
C HIS A 124 -13.39 13.42 23.45
N ASN A 125 -12.55 13.83 22.51
CA ASN A 125 -11.75 12.92 21.73
C ASN A 125 -10.37 12.78 22.37
N TRP A 126 -10.10 11.60 22.91
CA TRP A 126 -8.86 11.25 23.60
C TRP A 126 -7.60 11.62 22.79
N TRP A 127 -7.66 11.56 21.46
CA TRP A 127 -6.53 11.85 20.58
C TRP A 127 -5.99 13.27 20.75
N TYR A 128 -6.85 14.27 20.97
CA TYR A 128 -6.37 15.63 21.20
C TYR A 128 -5.58 15.74 22.51
N ASN A 129 -6.10 15.12 23.57
CA ASN A 129 -5.52 15.19 24.91
C ASN A 129 -4.25 14.33 25.03
N GLN A 130 -4.21 13.18 24.35
CA GLN A 130 -3.12 12.20 24.48
C GLN A 130 -2.05 12.33 23.40
N ILE A 131 -2.34 12.97 22.26
CA ILE A 131 -1.39 13.05 21.13
C ILE A 131 -1.18 14.49 20.71
N ALA A 132 -2.23 15.17 20.24
CA ALA A 132 -2.09 16.44 19.52
C ALA A 132 -1.49 17.55 20.39
N GLU A 133 -2.08 17.77 21.56
CA GLU A 133 -1.61 18.78 22.52
C GLU A 133 -0.24 18.40 23.09
N PRO A 134 -0.02 17.17 23.64
CA PRO A 134 1.28 16.73 24.13
C PRO A 134 2.44 16.90 23.15
N GLN A 135 2.25 16.54 21.88
CA GLN A 135 3.29 16.69 20.87
C GLN A 135 3.62 18.16 20.62
N LYS A 136 2.61 19.03 20.46
CA LYS A 136 2.80 20.46 20.23
C LYS A 136 3.51 21.13 21.40
N LEU A 137 3.07 20.85 22.63
CA LEU A 137 3.72 21.34 23.85
C LEU A 137 5.16 20.86 23.96
N GLY A 138 5.43 19.58 23.66
CA GLY A 138 6.79 19.03 23.68
C GLY A 138 7.72 19.74 22.69
N VAL A 139 7.29 19.91 21.43
CA VAL A 139 8.10 20.56 20.38
C VAL A 139 8.31 22.05 20.68
N LEU A 140 7.28 22.78 21.10
CA LEU A 140 7.44 24.21 21.40
C LEU A 140 8.38 24.43 22.59
N LEU A 141 8.33 23.59 23.63
CA LEU A 141 9.27 23.67 24.75
C LEU A 141 10.71 23.37 24.32
N ILE A 142 10.90 22.36 23.45
CA ILE A 142 12.21 22.05 22.85
C ILE A 142 12.75 23.26 22.06
N GLN A 143 11.88 23.93 21.30
CA GLN A 143 12.26 25.11 20.53
C GLN A 143 12.56 26.31 21.43
N MET A 144 11.80 26.52 22.51
CA MET A 144 12.04 27.60 23.47
C MET A 144 13.43 27.55 24.12
N ARG A 145 14.06 26.38 24.21
CA ARG A 145 15.43 26.25 24.74
C ARG A 145 16.50 26.99 23.93
N THR A 146 16.23 27.31 22.66
CA THR A 146 17.14 28.11 21.82
C THR A 146 16.83 29.61 21.84
N GLY A 147 15.80 30.04 22.58
CA GLY A 147 15.45 31.44 22.74
C GLY A 147 16.50 32.24 23.52
N ALA A 148 16.47 33.58 23.38
CA ALA A 148 17.31 34.45 24.21
C ALA A 148 16.93 34.34 25.70
N ARG A 149 15.66 34.04 25.97
CA ARG A 149 15.13 33.63 27.27
C ARG A 149 14.37 32.33 27.07
N GLN A 150 14.56 31.41 28.01
CA GLN A 150 13.88 30.11 28.03
C GLN A 150 12.58 30.21 28.83
N THR A 151 11.68 29.23 28.66
CA THR A 151 10.48 29.11 29.48
C THR A 151 10.87 29.10 30.98
N PRO A 152 10.14 29.80 31.86
CA PRO A 152 10.37 29.71 33.30
C PRO A 152 10.33 28.25 33.77
N ALA A 153 11.31 27.84 34.59
CA ALA A 153 11.51 26.44 34.94
C ALA A 153 10.31 25.81 35.68
N ASP A 154 9.60 26.59 36.49
CA ASP A 154 8.39 26.17 37.19
C ASP A 154 7.22 25.94 36.22
N LEU A 155 7.06 26.83 35.22
CA LEU A 155 6.06 26.69 34.16
C LEU A 155 6.37 25.49 33.25
N GLU A 156 7.63 25.33 32.81
CA GLU A 156 8.05 24.17 32.03
C GLU A 156 7.77 22.86 32.78
N LYS A 157 8.07 22.81 34.08
CA LYS A 157 7.76 21.65 34.93
C LYS A 157 6.25 21.35 34.96
N ARG A 158 5.41 22.36 35.19
CA ARG A 158 3.94 22.19 35.21
C ARG A 158 3.37 21.68 33.88
N ILE A 159 3.91 22.16 32.77
CA ILE A 159 3.52 21.70 31.43
C ILE A 159 3.97 20.24 31.22
N LEU A 160 5.21 19.89 31.60
CA LEU A 160 5.70 18.52 31.50
C LEU A 160 4.91 17.54 32.37
N ASP A 161 4.52 17.95 33.59
CA ASP A 161 3.69 17.14 34.49
C ASP A 161 2.30 16.91 33.89
N ARG A 162 1.71 17.92 33.23
CA ARG A 162 0.47 17.77 32.46
C ARG A 162 0.64 16.78 31.32
N ILE A 163 1.66 16.94 30.47
CA ILE A 163 1.95 16.01 29.37
C ILE A 163 2.09 14.57 29.90
N ARG A 164 2.75 14.39 31.05
CA ARG A 164 2.96 13.07 31.65
C ARG A 164 1.66 12.46 32.19
N THR A 165 0.78 13.28 32.77
CA THR A 165 -0.48 12.84 33.39
C THR A 165 -1.53 12.54 32.33
N ASP A 166 -1.67 13.42 31.35
CA ASP A 166 -2.77 13.39 30.38
C ASP A 166 -2.38 12.77 29.04
N GLY A 167 -1.08 12.72 28.71
CA GLY A 167 -0.54 12.31 27.40
C GLY A 167 -0.63 10.82 27.07
N GLY A 168 -1.33 10.00 27.86
CA GLY A 168 -1.44 8.57 27.59
C GLY A 168 -0.12 7.78 27.74
N ASP A 169 -0.24 6.45 27.64
CA ASP A 169 0.88 5.51 27.73
C ASP A 169 0.99 4.75 26.40
N PRO A 170 2.14 4.81 25.69
CA PRO A 170 2.27 4.19 24.38
C PRO A 170 2.05 2.67 24.44
N ALA A 171 2.32 2.03 25.58
CA ALA A 171 2.12 0.58 25.75
C ALA A 171 0.64 0.15 25.70
N LYS A 172 -0.31 1.09 25.83
CA LYS A 172 -1.76 0.81 25.76
C LYS A 172 -2.33 0.92 24.34
N TRP A 173 -1.50 1.24 23.35
CA TRP A 173 -1.92 1.50 21.97
C TRP A 173 -1.14 0.66 20.97
N THR A 174 -1.63 0.60 19.73
CA THR A 174 -0.99 -0.10 18.60
C THR A 174 -0.84 0.85 17.40
N GLY A 175 -0.03 0.45 16.41
CA GLY A 175 0.17 1.19 15.15
C GLY A 175 0.53 2.67 15.34
N ALA A 176 -0.13 3.54 14.56
CA ALA A 176 0.04 5.00 14.56
C ALA A 176 0.00 5.61 15.97
N ASN A 177 -1.02 5.22 16.74
CA ASN A 177 -1.31 5.81 18.05
C ASN A 177 -0.18 5.51 19.03
N ARG A 178 0.37 4.28 18.98
CA ARG A 178 1.54 3.91 19.79
C ARG A 178 2.74 4.79 19.48
N THR A 179 3.05 4.98 18.20
CA THR A 179 4.19 5.80 17.78
C THR A 179 3.97 7.28 18.05
N ASP A 180 2.76 7.79 17.84
CA ASP A 180 2.42 9.20 18.10
C ASP A 180 2.51 9.54 19.60
N ILE A 181 2.06 8.64 20.47
CA ILE A 181 2.23 8.82 21.92
C ILE A 181 3.72 8.71 22.31
N ALA A 182 4.44 7.75 21.73
CA ALA A 182 5.87 7.61 21.98
C ALA A 182 6.67 8.87 21.58
N LEU A 183 6.24 9.62 20.56
CA LEU A 183 6.89 10.87 20.15
C LEU A 183 6.90 11.92 21.28
N HIS A 184 5.76 12.23 21.89
CA HIS A 184 5.78 13.22 22.99
C HIS A 184 6.41 12.65 24.26
N TRP A 185 6.45 11.33 24.44
CA TRP A 185 7.29 10.70 25.46
C TRP A 185 8.78 10.95 25.20
N ILE A 186 9.27 10.86 23.96
CA ILE A 186 10.64 11.23 23.59
C ILE A 186 10.87 12.70 23.91
N TYR A 187 9.95 13.59 23.52
CA TYR A 187 10.09 15.04 23.72
C TYR A 187 10.21 15.39 25.21
N ARG A 188 9.24 14.94 26.02
CA ARG A 188 9.23 15.21 27.47
C ARG A 188 10.43 14.57 28.18
N SER A 189 10.93 13.43 27.69
CA SER A 189 12.11 12.77 28.24
C SER A 189 13.39 13.52 27.94
N CYS A 190 13.53 14.10 26.74
CA CYS A 190 14.66 14.97 26.42
C CYS A 190 14.64 16.26 27.25
N LEU A 191 13.45 16.85 27.44
CA LEU A 191 13.28 18.04 28.25
C LEU A 191 13.61 17.77 29.73
N SER A 192 13.09 16.69 30.30
CA SER A 192 13.32 16.31 31.70
C SER A 192 14.61 15.53 31.96
N ARG A 193 15.39 15.20 30.91
CA ARG A 193 16.54 14.29 30.96
C ARG A 193 16.21 12.94 31.63
N ASN A 194 15.03 12.41 31.36
CA ASN A 194 14.55 11.14 31.92
C ASN A 194 14.86 9.98 30.98
N GLU A 195 15.97 9.30 31.23
CA GLU A 195 16.42 8.15 30.41
C GLU A 195 15.45 6.97 30.45
N ALA A 196 14.82 6.70 31.60
CA ALA A 196 13.90 5.56 31.74
C ALA A 196 12.65 5.75 30.87
N ASP A 197 12.06 6.95 30.87
CA ASP A 197 10.91 7.25 30.01
C ASP A 197 11.32 7.28 28.52
N LEU A 198 12.53 7.75 28.19
CA LEU A 198 13.05 7.70 26.82
C LEU A 198 13.17 6.26 26.34
N LYS A 199 13.82 5.37 27.11
CA LYS A 199 13.95 3.94 26.77
C LYS A 199 12.60 3.28 26.57
N LYS A 200 11.64 3.50 27.49
CA LYS A 200 10.28 2.97 27.36
C LYS A 200 9.61 3.48 26.08
N ALA A 201 9.78 4.75 25.71
CA ALA A 201 9.22 5.30 24.48
C ALA A 201 9.79 4.62 23.23
N LEU A 202 11.12 4.48 23.17
CA LEU A 202 11.84 3.88 22.05
C LEU A 202 11.52 2.39 21.90
N GLU A 203 11.45 1.64 23.00
CA GLU A 203 11.00 0.25 23.02
C GLU A 203 9.60 0.12 22.42
N ASN A 204 8.69 1.05 22.73
CA ASN A 204 7.34 1.03 22.16
C ASN A 204 7.31 1.31 20.64
N VAL A 205 8.32 2.01 20.11
CA VAL A 205 8.44 2.26 18.66
C VAL A 205 9.15 1.10 17.95
N TYR A 206 10.19 0.52 18.57
CA TYR A 206 11.07 -0.44 17.91
C TYR A 206 10.73 -1.91 18.21
N ASN A 207 10.11 -2.25 19.33
CA ASN A 207 9.72 -3.63 19.64
C ASN A 207 8.73 -4.24 18.63
N PRO A 208 7.78 -3.48 18.05
CA PRO A 208 6.93 -3.97 16.95
C PRO A 208 7.69 -4.40 15.69
N ILE A 209 8.94 -3.98 15.54
CA ILE A 209 9.78 -4.31 14.38
C ILE A 209 10.39 -5.70 14.60
N VAL A 210 9.55 -6.71 14.43
CA VAL A 210 9.89 -8.13 14.46
C VAL A 210 8.98 -8.87 13.48
N TYR A 211 9.44 -10.00 12.96
CA TYR A 211 8.55 -10.90 12.24
C TYR A 211 7.63 -11.64 13.19
N THR A 212 6.36 -11.77 12.82
CA THR A 212 5.30 -12.41 13.60
C THR A 212 4.34 -13.17 12.69
N THR A 213 3.44 -13.94 13.30
CA THR A 213 2.30 -14.61 12.65
C THR A 213 0.94 -13.99 13.02
N GLU A 214 0.97 -12.97 13.88
CA GLU A 214 -0.18 -12.17 14.29
C GLU A 214 -0.12 -10.78 13.60
N GLU A 215 -0.65 -9.72 14.21
CA GLU A 215 -0.53 -8.36 13.65
C GLU A 215 0.92 -7.88 13.57
N GLY A 216 1.32 -7.25 12.47
CA GLY A 216 2.66 -6.70 12.25
C GLY A 216 3.34 -7.22 10.98
N PHE A 217 4.68 -7.20 10.96
CA PHE A 217 5.48 -7.66 9.83
C PHE A 217 5.46 -9.19 9.75
N GLN A 218 5.07 -9.74 8.61
CA GLN A 218 4.97 -11.18 8.42
C GLN A 218 6.26 -11.76 7.81
N TYR A 219 6.49 -13.06 8.01
CA TYR A 219 7.67 -13.76 7.49
C TYR A 219 7.73 -13.85 5.96
N ASP A 220 6.59 -13.66 5.26
CA ASP A 220 6.54 -13.50 3.80
C ASP A 220 6.75 -12.04 3.35
N ASN A 221 7.12 -11.15 4.28
CA ASN A 221 7.28 -9.71 4.11
C ASN A 221 5.97 -8.93 3.87
N SER A 222 4.79 -9.54 4.04
CA SER A 222 3.52 -8.80 4.09
C SER A 222 3.35 -8.08 5.45
N TYR A 223 2.27 -7.30 5.59
CA TYR A 223 1.95 -6.60 6.84
C TYR A 223 0.48 -6.78 7.21
N PHE A 224 0.22 -7.10 8.48
CA PHE A 224 -1.12 -7.32 9.03
C PHE A 224 -1.52 -6.29 10.08
N GLN A 225 -2.81 -5.93 10.06
CA GLN A 225 -3.46 -5.18 11.13
C GLN A 225 -4.94 -5.52 11.20
N HIS A 226 -5.52 -5.45 12.41
CA HIS A 226 -6.87 -5.91 12.75
C HIS A 226 -6.99 -7.42 12.53
N GLY A 227 -6.16 -8.18 13.23
CA GLY A 227 -5.98 -9.61 13.02
C GLY A 227 -5.20 -9.90 11.74
N ARG A 228 -5.46 -11.06 11.13
CA ARG A 228 -4.76 -11.55 9.92
C ARG A 228 -5.34 -10.96 8.63
N GLN A 229 -5.38 -9.63 8.56
CA GLN A 229 -5.84 -8.88 7.38
C GLN A 229 -4.66 -8.16 6.73
N LEU A 230 -4.52 -8.32 5.40
CA LEU A 230 -3.54 -7.59 4.61
C LEU A 230 -3.74 -6.07 4.71
N TYR A 231 -2.71 -5.36 5.18
CA TYR A 231 -2.80 -3.92 5.45
C TYR A 231 -1.48 -3.16 5.19
N ILE A 232 -0.84 -3.42 4.06
CA ILE A 232 0.42 -2.78 3.63
C ILE A 232 0.27 -1.24 3.55
N GLY A 233 -0.90 -0.73 3.15
CA GLY A 233 -1.10 0.60 2.57
C GLY A 233 -1.95 1.62 3.34
N GLY A 234 -2.16 1.41 4.63
CA GLY A 234 -2.77 2.39 5.52
C GLY A 234 -2.18 2.28 6.92
N TYR A 235 -2.40 1.17 7.64
CA TYR A 235 -1.65 0.96 8.89
C TYR A 235 -0.14 0.78 8.65
N GLY A 236 0.26 0.21 7.51
CA GLY A 236 1.66 0.24 7.06
C GLY A 236 2.20 1.66 6.87
N ASP A 237 1.40 2.63 6.40
CA ASP A 237 1.83 4.04 6.32
C ASP A 237 2.16 4.59 7.70
N GLU A 238 1.27 4.33 8.66
CA GLU A 238 1.36 4.87 10.01
C GLU A 238 2.56 4.34 10.79
N ILE A 239 2.82 3.03 10.70
CA ILE A 239 3.98 2.43 11.37
C ILE A 239 5.30 2.92 10.75
N LEU A 240 5.36 3.05 9.41
CA LEU A 240 6.55 3.54 8.71
C LEU A 240 6.82 5.02 9.00
N LYS A 241 5.77 5.85 9.07
CA LYS A 241 5.86 7.25 9.48
C LYS A 241 6.55 7.37 10.84
N GLY A 242 6.03 6.65 11.85
CA GLY A 242 6.53 6.69 13.22
C GLY A 242 7.96 6.16 13.35
N ILE A 243 8.24 4.98 12.78
CA ILE A 243 9.56 4.35 12.84
C ILE A 243 10.62 5.24 12.20
N THR A 244 10.40 5.68 10.95
CA THR A 244 11.42 6.46 10.22
C THR A 244 11.66 7.82 10.87
N GLN A 245 10.64 8.44 11.47
CA GLN A 245 10.81 9.70 12.20
C GLN A 245 11.68 9.52 13.45
N VAL A 246 11.36 8.54 14.30
CA VAL A 246 12.09 8.31 15.55
C VAL A 246 13.51 7.83 15.26
N ALA A 247 13.71 6.98 14.25
CA ALA A 247 15.04 6.55 13.79
C ALA A 247 15.92 7.73 13.35
N MET A 248 15.36 8.76 12.72
CA MET A 248 16.12 9.98 12.41
C MET A 248 16.55 10.73 13.68
N TYR A 249 15.68 10.85 14.68
CA TYR A 249 16.02 11.50 15.95
C TYR A 249 17.15 10.77 16.69
N THR A 250 17.14 9.43 16.68
CA THR A 250 18.12 8.62 17.41
C THR A 250 19.39 8.27 16.62
N LYS A 251 19.42 8.52 15.30
CA LYS A 251 20.58 8.20 14.44
C LYS A 251 21.91 8.74 15.00
N GLY A 252 22.89 7.88 15.25
CA GLY A 252 24.21 8.32 15.76
C GLY A 252 24.25 8.62 17.26
N THR A 253 23.23 8.20 18.02
CA THR A 253 23.27 8.09 19.49
C THR A 253 23.18 6.62 19.91
N GLN A 254 23.36 6.31 21.19
CA GLN A 254 23.19 4.96 21.73
C GLN A 254 21.76 4.41 21.56
N TYR A 255 20.80 5.30 21.27
CA TYR A 255 19.38 5.00 21.06
C TYR A 255 19.03 4.67 19.61
N ALA A 256 20.01 4.64 18.70
CA ALA A 256 19.80 4.41 17.28
C ALA A 256 19.00 3.13 17.02
N LEU A 257 18.17 3.15 15.97
CA LEU A 257 17.44 1.96 15.51
C LEU A 257 18.42 0.79 15.29
N PRO A 258 18.26 -0.34 16.01
CA PRO A 258 19.13 -1.50 15.84
C PRO A 258 19.17 -2.01 14.40
N LYS A 259 20.33 -2.52 13.96
CA LYS A 259 20.57 -2.91 12.57
C LYS A 259 19.64 -4.03 12.09
N ASP A 260 19.40 -5.04 12.90
CA ASP A 260 18.45 -6.13 12.64
C ASP A 260 17.03 -5.62 12.39
N LYS A 261 16.59 -4.62 13.16
CA LYS A 261 15.29 -3.96 12.97
C LYS A 261 15.26 -3.06 11.74
N LEU A 262 16.34 -2.32 11.49
CA LEU A 262 16.49 -1.53 10.26
C LEU A 262 16.42 -2.43 9.02
N ASP A 263 16.97 -3.65 9.07
CA ASP A 263 16.94 -4.59 7.95
C ASP A 263 15.51 -5.06 7.64
N ILE A 264 14.70 -5.33 8.66
CA ILE A 264 13.26 -5.66 8.49
C ILE A 264 12.52 -4.49 7.82
N VAL A 265 12.71 -3.27 8.33
CA VAL A 265 12.04 -2.07 7.80
C VAL A 265 12.50 -1.76 6.38
N SER A 266 13.81 -1.82 6.12
CA SER A 266 14.39 -1.60 4.80
C SER A 266 13.82 -2.58 3.79
N LYS A 267 13.85 -3.88 4.11
CA LYS A 267 13.31 -4.93 3.27
C LYS A 267 11.82 -4.74 3.01
N PHE A 268 11.01 -4.51 4.05
CA PHE A 268 9.58 -4.25 3.89
C PHE A 268 9.31 -3.04 2.98
N MET A 269 10.04 -1.93 3.18
CA MET A 269 9.86 -0.71 2.40
C MET A 269 10.19 -0.93 0.92
N ARG A 270 11.36 -1.51 0.60
CA ARG A 270 11.86 -1.66 -0.78
C ARG A 270 11.19 -2.79 -1.55
N GLU A 271 10.87 -3.89 -0.88
CA GLU A 271 10.44 -5.14 -1.53
C GLU A 271 8.93 -5.36 -1.43
N THR A 272 8.21 -4.61 -0.59
CA THR A 272 6.75 -4.74 -0.44
C THR A 272 6.04 -3.39 -0.52
N TYR A 273 6.28 -2.47 0.41
CA TYR A 273 5.51 -1.23 0.52
C TYR A 273 5.60 -0.33 -0.72
N TYR A 274 6.80 -0.01 -1.19
CA TYR A 274 6.95 0.81 -2.40
C TYR A 274 6.71 0.02 -3.70
N ARG A 275 6.65 -1.32 -3.63
CA ARG A 275 6.28 -2.16 -4.77
C ARG A 275 4.77 -2.18 -5.00
N THR A 276 3.96 -1.92 -3.98
CA THR A 276 2.51 -1.70 -4.12
C THR A 276 2.17 -0.26 -4.53
N ILE A 277 3.14 0.57 -4.92
CA ILE A 277 2.92 1.93 -5.41
C ILE A 277 3.42 2.06 -6.84
N ARG A 278 2.52 2.40 -7.77
CA ARG A 278 2.84 2.71 -9.16
C ARG A 278 2.85 4.23 -9.36
N GLY A 279 4.02 4.77 -9.68
CA GLY A 279 4.21 6.23 -9.74
C GLY A 279 3.98 6.86 -8.36
N GLN A 280 2.82 7.49 -8.18
CA GLN A 280 2.43 8.15 -6.94
C GLN A 280 1.27 7.45 -6.23
N TYR A 281 0.71 6.40 -6.81
CA TYR A 281 -0.58 5.84 -6.42
C TYR A 281 -0.44 4.39 -5.97
N MET A 282 -0.96 4.10 -4.79
CA MET A 282 -0.94 2.76 -4.23
C MET A 282 -2.05 1.90 -4.80
N LEU A 283 -1.75 0.62 -4.98
CA LEU A 283 -2.71 -0.38 -5.38
C LEU A 283 -3.78 -0.55 -4.28
N PHE A 284 -5.06 -0.45 -4.65
CA PHE A 284 -6.15 -0.31 -3.68
C PHE A 284 -6.37 -1.55 -2.81
N ASP A 285 -5.97 -2.73 -3.29
CA ASP A 285 -6.04 -3.98 -2.53
C ASP A 285 -5.15 -3.99 -1.28
N ALA A 286 -4.13 -3.13 -1.24
CA ALA A 286 -3.18 -3.04 -0.12
C ALA A 286 -3.67 -2.12 1.02
N MET A 287 -4.73 -1.33 0.84
CA MET A 287 -5.01 -0.15 1.69
C MET A 287 -6.00 -0.38 2.84
N GLY A 288 -6.59 -1.57 2.96
CA GLY A 288 -7.67 -1.82 3.92
C GLY A 288 -8.88 -0.89 3.69
N ARG A 289 -9.63 -0.55 4.75
CA ARG A 289 -10.81 0.34 4.63
C ARG A 289 -10.50 1.75 4.12
N SER A 290 -9.23 2.14 4.17
CA SER A 290 -8.78 3.49 3.78
C SER A 290 -8.98 3.77 2.28
N VAL A 291 -9.22 2.75 1.46
CA VAL A 291 -9.64 2.90 0.05
C VAL A 291 -10.89 3.76 -0.10
N SER A 292 -11.79 3.75 0.90
CA SER A 292 -13.04 4.51 0.88
C SER A 292 -12.88 5.98 1.25
N ARG A 293 -11.66 6.46 1.52
CA ARG A 293 -11.35 7.85 1.88
C ARG A 293 -10.90 8.66 0.66
N PRO A 294 -11.43 9.88 0.43
CA PRO A 294 -11.02 10.72 -0.69
C PRO A 294 -9.51 11.01 -0.69
N GLY A 295 -8.85 10.79 -1.84
CA GLY A 295 -7.45 11.16 -2.09
C GLY A 295 -6.39 10.24 -1.47
N VAL A 296 -6.77 9.25 -0.66
CA VAL A 296 -5.82 8.35 0.03
C VAL A 296 -4.98 7.44 -0.89
N PRO A 297 -5.43 7.01 -2.08
CA PRO A 297 -4.56 6.28 -3.00
C PRO A 297 -3.29 7.04 -3.38
N ASN A 298 -3.31 8.38 -3.40
CA ASN A 298 -2.12 9.18 -3.62
C ASN A 298 -1.18 9.12 -2.40
N LYS A 299 0.01 8.57 -2.61
CA LYS A 299 1.04 8.37 -1.58
C LYS A 299 2.24 9.31 -1.75
N SER A 300 2.10 10.42 -2.46
CA SER A 300 3.21 11.37 -2.65
C SER A 300 3.85 11.84 -1.33
N ALA A 301 3.06 11.98 -0.26
CA ALA A 301 3.55 12.34 1.07
C ALA A 301 4.51 11.30 1.69
N THR A 302 4.43 10.03 1.29
CA THR A 302 5.28 8.95 1.81
C THR A 302 6.70 9.00 1.22
N ALA A 303 6.96 9.92 0.28
CA ALA A 303 8.31 10.28 -0.15
C ALA A 303 9.17 10.78 1.02
N LEU A 304 8.56 11.35 2.06
CA LEU A 304 9.28 11.73 3.28
C LEU A 304 9.90 10.50 3.97
N PHE A 305 9.20 9.37 4.02
CA PHE A 305 9.70 8.16 4.68
C PHE A 305 10.91 7.60 3.91
N ALA A 306 10.80 7.50 2.58
CA ALA A 306 11.92 7.12 1.71
C ALA A 306 13.10 8.10 1.82
N SER A 307 12.83 9.41 1.92
CA SER A 307 13.88 10.43 2.08
C SER A 307 14.66 10.24 3.37
N ARG A 308 13.99 9.87 4.47
CA ARG A 308 14.65 9.50 5.73
C ARG A 308 15.48 8.22 5.59
N MET A 309 15.00 7.25 4.82
CA MET A 309 15.74 6.01 4.56
C MET A 309 17.00 6.20 3.72
N ILE A 310 17.11 7.24 2.88
CA ILE A 310 18.38 7.61 2.22
C ILE A 310 19.49 7.83 3.26
N GLU A 311 19.12 8.38 4.42
CA GLU A 311 20.03 8.66 5.53
C GLU A 311 20.21 7.50 6.49
N LEU A 312 19.17 6.70 6.73
CA LEU A 312 19.18 5.59 7.69
C LEU A 312 19.76 4.30 7.09
N ASP A 313 19.57 4.09 5.79
CA ASP A 313 20.01 2.92 5.05
C ASP A 313 20.85 3.32 3.83
N PRO A 314 22.11 3.75 4.06
CA PRO A 314 22.98 4.22 2.99
C PRO A 314 23.32 3.13 1.95
N GLN A 315 23.15 1.85 2.28
CA GLN A 315 23.36 0.73 1.36
C GLN A 315 22.38 0.77 0.19
N HIS A 316 21.14 1.22 0.42
CA HIS A 316 20.08 1.27 -0.58
C HIS A 316 19.69 2.72 -0.96
N LYS A 317 20.56 3.69 -0.70
CA LYS A 317 20.30 5.12 -0.89
C LYS A 317 19.78 5.47 -2.30
N ASP A 318 20.30 4.83 -3.34
CA ASP A 318 19.96 5.16 -4.72
C ASP A 318 18.60 4.58 -5.13
N GLU A 319 18.23 3.42 -4.58
CA GLU A 319 16.87 2.88 -4.70
C GLU A 319 15.84 3.81 -4.04
N TYR A 320 16.12 4.29 -2.82
CA TYR A 320 15.26 5.25 -2.14
C TYR A 320 15.17 6.60 -2.87
N LYS A 321 16.25 7.11 -3.47
CA LYS A 321 16.18 8.32 -4.32
C LYS A 321 15.25 8.11 -5.51
N ALA A 322 15.36 6.98 -6.21
CA ALA A 322 14.47 6.69 -7.34
C ALA A 322 13.00 6.59 -6.89
N ILE A 323 12.73 5.98 -5.72
CA ILE A 323 11.40 5.96 -5.10
C ILE A 323 10.89 7.39 -4.84
N VAL A 324 11.70 8.26 -4.22
CA VAL A 324 11.34 9.66 -3.94
C VAL A 324 11.01 10.41 -5.24
N GLU A 325 11.84 10.24 -6.28
CA GLU A 325 11.62 10.89 -7.57
C GLU A 325 10.30 10.48 -8.23
N ARG A 326 9.91 9.19 -8.15
CA ARG A 326 8.60 8.71 -8.63
C ARG A 326 7.44 9.26 -7.81
N LEU A 327 7.52 9.20 -6.48
CA LEU A 327 6.47 9.67 -5.57
C LEU A 327 6.22 11.18 -5.66
N GLN A 328 7.25 11.96 -6.00
CA GLN A 328 7.15 13.40 -6.22
C GLN A 328 6.73 13.76 -7.66
N GLY A 329 6.50 12.79 -8.53
CA GLY A 329 6.14 13.02 -9.94
C GLY A 329 7.27 13.64 -10.77
N LYS A 330 8.52 13.59 -10.29
CA LYS A 330 9.71 14.10 -11.03
C LYS A 330 10.19 13.13 -12.10
N LYS A 331 9.82 11.86 -11.98
CA LYS A 331 10.14 10.78 -12.92
C LYS A 331 8.88 9.96 -13.22
N PRO A 332 8.80 9.35 -14.41
CA PRO A 332 7.64 8.54 -14.79
C PRO A 332 7.51 7.28 -13.93
N ALA A 333 6.33 6.64 -13.96
CA ALA A 333 5.97 5.55 -13.05
C ALA A 333 6.89 4.32 -13.18
N GLU A 334 7.46 4.09 -14.35
CA GLU A 334 8.38 2.99 -14.70
C GLU A 334 9.84 3.25 -14.31
N TYR A 335 10.20 4.48 -13.91
CA TYR A 335 11.60 4.87 -13.73
C TYR A 335 12.31 3.99 -12.70
N GLN A 336 13.32 3.23 -13.14
CA GLN A 336 14.07 2.26 -12.33
C GLN A 336 13.20 1.25 -11.57
N VAL A 337 12.04 0.90 -12.13
CA VAL A 337 11.24 -0.22 -11.62
C VAL A 337 11.83 -1.52 -12.17
N THR A 338 12.30 -2.39 -11.29
CA THR A 338 12.82 -3.71 -11.67
C THR A 338 11.69 -4.76 -11.70
N PRO A 339 11.72 -5.72 -12.64
CA PRO A 339 10.81 -6.87 -12.62
C PRO A 339 10.87 -7.65 -11.29
N SER A 340 9.72 -8.04 -10.77
CA SER A 340 9.60 -8.95 -9.62
C SER A 340 8.23 -9.61 -9.56
N HIS A 341 8.13 -10.75 -8.89
CA HIS A 341 6.88 -11.41 -8.57
C HIS A 341 6.93 -11.97 -7.14
N THR A 342 6.02 -11.54 -6.29
CA THR A 342 5.94 -11.99 -4.90
C THR A 342 4.58 -12.59 -4.64
N HIS A 343 4.56 -13.86 -4.24
CA HIS A 343 3.38 -14.48 -3.64
C HIS A 343 3.52 -14.44 -2.11
N TYR A 344 2.66 -13.67 -1.45
CA TYR A 344 2.60 -13.53 0.00
C TYR A 344 1.74 -14.65 0.58
N PHE A 345 2.37 -15.80 0.82
CA PHE A 345 1.68 -17.03 1.26
C PHE A 345 1.05 -16.93 2.65
N LYS A 346 1.44 -15.97 3.49
CA LYS A 346 0.69 -15.64 4.72
C LYS A 346 -0.44 -14.67 4.41
N GLY A 347 -0.20 -13.69 3.53
CA GLY A 347 -1.12 -12.59 3.25
C GLY A 347 -2.24 -12.85 2.25
N ASP A 348 -2.30 -14.03 1.62
CA ASP A 348 -3.23 -14.37 0.52
C ASP A 348 -3.26 -13.26 -0.56
N TYR A 349 -2.07 -12.79 -0.92
CA TYR A 349 -1.87 -11.67 -1.85
C TYR A 349 -0.75 -12.00 -2.83
N THR A 350 -0.88 -11.56 -4.07
CA THR A 350 0.17 -11.71 -5.08
C THR A 350 0.44 -10.37 -5.73
N LEU A 351 1.71 -10.01 -5.86
CA LEU A 351 2.14 -8.78 -6.50
C LEU A 351 3.10 -9.10 -7.64
N HIS A 352 2.75 -8.67 -8.84
CA HIS A 352 3.57 -8.82 -10.03
C HIS A 352 3.94 -7.45 -10.58
N VAL A 353 5.23 -7.15 -10.59
CA VAL A 353 5.77 -5.85 -10.98
C VAL A 353 6.61 -6.03 -12.24
N ARG A 354 6.36 -5.16 -13.21
CA ARG A 354 7.17 -4.99 -14.41
C ARG A 354 7.47 -3.52 -14.64
N PRO A 355 8.50 -3.18 -15.43
CA PRO A 355 8.78 -1.79 -15.78
C PRO A 355 7.53 -1.12 -16.35
N ALA A 356 6.82 -1.78 -17.27
CA ALA A 356 5.63 -1.22 -17.89
C ALA A 356 4.39 -1.20 -16.98
N TYR A 357 4.18 -2.15 -16.08
CA TYR A 357 2.92 -2.24 -15.33
C TYR A 357 3.09 -2.90 -13.95
N THR A 358 2.03 -2.85 -13.16
CA THR A 358 1.89 -3.64 -11.93
C THR A 358 0.51 -4.28 -11.94
N PHE A 359 0.49 -5.57 -11.60
CA PHE A 359 -0.71 -6.39 -11.48
C PHE A 359 -0.68 -7.06 -10.11
N ASP A 360 -1.75 -6.91 -9.34
CA ASP A 360 -1.89 -7.67 -8.10
C ASP A 360 -3.14 -8.54 -8.08
N VAL A 361 -3.17 -9.49 -7.15
CA VAL A 361 -4.33 -10.32 -6.86
C VAL A 361 -4.53 -10.36 -5.36
N ARG A 362 -5.71 -9.94 -4.89
CA ARG A 362 -6.14 -10.12 -3.51
C ARG A 362 -7.12 -11.27 -3.38
N MET A 363 -6.81 -12.17 -2.45
CA MET A 363 -7.64 -13.32 -2.10
C MET A 363 -7.99 -13.28 -0.61
N THR A 364 -8.62 -14.34 -0.14
CA THR A 364 -8.78 -14.63 1.28
C THR A 364 -8.83 -16.14 1.48
N SER A 365 -8.62 -16.61 2.70
CA SER A 365 -8.74 -18.02 3.05
C SER A 365 -9.17 -18.16 4.50
N THR A 366 -9.31 -19.39 4.96
CA THR A 366 -9.49 -19.70 6.40
C THR A 366 -8.36 -19.17 7.29
N ARG A 367 -7.24 -18.71 6.71
CA ARG A 367 -6.06 -18.19 7.42
C ARG A 367 -6.02 -16.66 7.50
N THR A 368 -6.76 -15.97 6.62
CA THR A 368 -6.77 -14.51 6.50
C THR A 368 -8.19 -13.96 6.58
N SER A 369 -8.31 -12.64 6.64
CA SER A 369 -9.61 -11.95 6.67
C SER A 369 -9.93 -11.28 5.34
N ARG A 370 -11.23 -11.27 5.01
CA ARG A 370 -11.80 -10.40 3.97
C ARG A 370 -11.50 -8.94 4.28
N LEU A 371 -11.54 -8.10 3.25
CA LEU A 371 -11.37 -6.66 3.39
C LEU A 371 -12.44 -6.08 4.34
N GLU A 372 -11.96 -5.41 5.38
CA GLU A 372 -12.80 -4.90 6.45
C GLU A 372 -13.70 -3.73 6.01
N TYR A 373 -14.80 -3.60 6.75
CA TYR A 373 -15.50 -2.34 6.95
C TYR A 373 -15.51 -2.04 8.45
N GLY A 374 -15.68 -0.77 8.82
CA GLY A 374 -15.70 -0.36 10.22
C GLY A 374 -15.74 1.14 10.39
N ASN A 375 -16.29 1.62 11.52
CA ASN A 375 -16.48 3.06 11.79
C ASN A 375 -17.27 3.82 10.71
N GLY A 376 -18.18 3.15 10.01
CA GLY A 376 -18.90 3.73 8.89
C GLY A 376 -18.08 3.86 7.60
N GLU A 377 -16.88 3.30 7.54
CA GLU A 377 -15.99 3.31 6.37
C GLU A 377 -16.09 2.00 5.57
N ASN A 378 -15.83 2.08 4.27
CA ASN A 378 -15.72 0.96 3.33
C ASN A 378 -16.96 0.06 3.20
N LEU A 379 -18.15 0.67 3.12
CA LEU A 379 -19.44 0.00 3.29
C LEU A 379 -19.87 -0.95 2.16
N LYS A 380 -19.16 -0.99 1.04
CA LYS A 380 -19.53 -1.79 -0.16
C LYS A 380 -18.44 -2.76 -0.62
N THR A 381 -17.50 -3.06 0.26
CA THR A 381 -16.25 -3.75 -0.04
C THR A 381 -16.31 -5.27 -0.08
N TYR A 382 -17.48 -5.87 0.13
CA TYR A 382 -17.59 -7.28 0.47
C TYR A 382 -16.84 -8.20 -0.50
N PHE A 383 -16.99 -7.98 -1.81
CA PHE A 383 -16.42 -8.85 -2.84
C PHE A 383 -14.92 -8.60 -3.15
N VAL A 384 -14.28 -7.58 -2.56
CA VAL A 384 -12.89 -7.20 -2.92
C VAL A 384 -11.89 -8.32 -2.66
N SER A 385 -12.14 -9.22 -1.71
CA SER A 385 -11.22 -10.34 -1.43
C SER A 385 -11.50 -11.61 -2.25
N ASP A 386 -12.43 -11.58 -3.21
CA ASP A 386 -12.80 -12.73 -4.03
C ASP A 386 -11.99 -12.83 -5.34
N GLY A 387 -10.67 -12.68 -5.22
CA GLY A 387 -9.76 -12.65 -6.37
C GLY A 387 -9.82 -11.32 -7.12
N CYS A 388 -9.83 -10.20 -6.40
CA CYS A 388 -9.74 -8.88 -7.03
C CYS A 388 -8.37 -8.70 -7.67
N THR A 389 -8.34 -7.98 -8.81
CA THR A 389 -7.11 -7.67 -9.53
C THR A 389 -6.97 -6.18 -9.79
N ASN A 390 -5.90 -5.56 -9.33
CA ASN A 390 -5.54 -4.21 -9.71
C ASN A 390 -4.59 -4.21 -10.90
N ILE A 391 -4.91 -3.44 -11.95
CA ILE A 391 -4.13 -3.41 -13.20
C ILE A 391 -3.72 -1.96 -13.48
N VAL A 392 -2.45 -1.62 -13.23
CA VAL A 392 -1.95 -0.23 -13.35
C VAL A 392 -0.70 -0.12 -14.21
N ARG A 393 -0.69 0.89 -15.09
CA ARG A 393 0.48 1.34 -15.86
C ARG A 393 0.91 2.75 -15.43
N ARG A 394 -0.04 3.68 -15.40
CA ARG A 394 0.14 5.09 -15.03
C ARG A 394 0.16 5.26 -13.51
N GLY A 395 -0.63 4.44 -12.81
CA GLY A 395 -0.82 4.42 -11.36
C GLY A 395 -2.18 4.96 -10.92
N ASN A 396 -2.77 5.90 -11.66
CA ASN A 396 -4.01 6.58 -11.28
C ASN A 396 -5.26 6.03 -11.97
N GLU A 397 -5.23 4.82 -12.51
CA GLU A 397 -6.36 4.14 -13.18
C GLU A 397 -7.61 4.03 -12.29
N TYR A 398 -7.43 4.03 -10.96
CA TYR A 398 -8.50 3.89 -9.97
C TYR A 398 -8.59 5.08 -9.00
N ASP A 399 -7.83 6.16 -9.21
CA ASP A 399 -7.80 7.28 -8.27
C ASP A 399 -9.14 8.02 -8.21
N GLY A 400 -9.81 7.95 -7.05
CA GLY A 400 -11.10 8.60 -6.83
C GLY A 400 -12.30 7.96 -7.56
N ILE A 401 -12.18 6.73 -8.08
CA ILE A 401 -13.27 6.02 -8.76
C ILE A 401 -14.27 5.37 -7.79
N PHE A 402 -13.82 4.96 -6.60
CA PHE A 402 -14.60 4.14 -5.65
C PHE A 402 -16.04 4.63 -5.34
N PRO A 403 -16.33 5.93 -5.17
CA PRO A 403 -17.72 6.38 -4.95
C PRO A 403 -18.66 6.10 -6.13
N VAL A 404 -18.14 5.96 -7.35
CA VAL A 404 -18.95 5.71 -8.57
C VAL A 404 -18.83 4.28 -9.08
N TRP A 405 -18.07 3.41 -8.39
CA TRP A 405 -17.94 2.01 -8.79
C TRP A 405 -19.28 1.28 -8.73
N ASN A 406 -19.50 0.39 -9.69
CA ASN A 406 -20.39 -0.74 -9.49
C ASN A 406 -19.64 -1.80 -8.66
N TRP A 407 -20.04 -1.96 -7.41
CA TRP A 407 -19.38 -2.84 -6.44
C TRP A 407 -19.70 -4.34 -6.64
N THR A 408 -20.56 -4.71 -7.58
CA THR A 408 -20.70 -6.11 -8.07
C THR A 408 -19.80 -6.41 -9.27
N ARG A 409 -19.06 -5.40 -9.76
CA ARG A 409 -18.13 -5.48 -10.91
C ARG A 409 -16.71 -5.13 -10.51
N ILE A 410 -16.28 -5.61 -9.35
CA ILE A 410 -14.92 -5.37 -8.88
C ILE A 410 -13.95 -6.05 -9.85
N PRO A 411 -12.90 -5.37 -10.33
CA PRO A 411 -11.91 -5.95 -11.24
C PRO A 411 -11.41 -7.32 -10.76
N GLY A 412 -11.38 -8.32 -11.64
CA GLY A 412 -10.95 -9.69 -11.35
C GLY A 412 -12.01 -10.60 -10.73
N VAL A 413 -13.04 -10.05 -10.09
CA VAL A 413 -13.99 -10.81 -9.28
C VAL A 413 -15.05 -11.53 -10.12
N THR A 414 -15.43 -12.73 -9.69
CA THR A 414 -16.61 -13.46 -10.17
C THR A 414 -17.75 -13.32 -9.16
N ALA A 415 -18.83 -12.60 -9.49
CA ALA A 415 -19.89 -12.30 -8.52
C ALA A 415 -21.28 -12.23 -9.17
N PRO A 416 -22.33 -12.59 -8.42
CA PRO A 416 -23.70 -12.29 -8.81
C PRO A 416 -23.93 -10.78 -8.81
N GLN A 417 -24.70 -10.29 -9.78
CA GLN A 417 -25.08 -8.89 -9.91
C GLN A 417 -26.27 -8.60 -8.99
N LEU A 418 -25.99 -8.46 -7.69
CA LEU A 418 -26.96 -8.17 -6.63
C LEU A 418 -27.36 -6.68 -6.62
N ASP A 419 -28.61 -6.39 -6.25
CA ASP A 419 -29.10 -5.00 -6.10
C ASP A 419 -28.44 -4.26 -4.92
N SER A 420 -27.98 -4.99 -3.91
CA SER A 420 -27.30 -4.43 -2.74
C SER A 420 -26.09 -5.28 -2.37
N ILE A 421 -25.02 -4.61 -1.93
CA ILE A 421 -23.82 -5.27 -1.46
C ILE A 421 -24.03 -5.70 0.00
N PRO A 422 -23.87 -6.98 0.34
CA PRO A 422 -24.03 -7.42 1.72
C PRO A 422 -22.86 -6.92 2.58
N PHE A 423 -23.14 -6.59 3.85
CA PHE A 423 -22.07 -6.46 4.85
C PHE A 423 -21.53 -7.82 5.23
N ALA A 424 -20.21 -7.89 5.45
CA ALA A 424 -19.58 -9.04 6.06
C ALA A 424 -20.16 -9.30 7.48
N ILE A 425 -19.95 -10.51 8.01
CA ILE A 425 -20.59 -10.94 9.26
C ILE A 425 -20.20 -10.04 10.45
N SER A 426 -18.94 -9.64 10.49
CA SER A 426 -18.39 -8.73 11.50
C SER A 426 -17.85 -7.48 10.83
N ASP A 427 -17.95 -6.35 11.53
CA ASP A 427 -17.03 -5.24 11.30
C ASP A 427 -15.60 -5.70 11.67
N TRP A 428 -14.59 -5.17 10.99
CA TRP A 428 -13.17 -5.49 11.19
C TRP A 428 -12.67 -6.86 10.70
N GLN A 429 -13.26 -7.98 11.15
CA GLN A 429 -12.67 -9.31 10.93
C GLN A 429 -13.70 -10.34 10.50
N THR A 430 -13.71 -10.69 9.21
CA THR A 430 -14.46 -11.84 8.70
C THR A 430 -13.48 -12.76 7.97
N PRO A 431 -13.19 -13.96 8.49
CA PRO A 431 -12.32 -14.92 7.81
C PRO A 431 -12.84 -15.29 6.42
N GLY A 432 -11.92 -15.61 5.50
CA GLY A 432 -12.29 -16.29 4.26
C GLY A 432 -12.72 -17.73 4.52
N THR A 433 -13.36 -18.34 3.51
CA THR A 433 -13.82 -19.74 3.59
C THR A 433 -12.94 -20.71 2.79
N SER A 434 -12.03 -20.18 1.96
CA SER A 434 -11.18 -21.01 1.11
C SER A 434 -10.14 -21.80 1.91
N THR A 435 -9.99 -23.07 1.56
CA THR A 435 -8.89 -23.94 2.00
C THR A 435 -7.82 -24.09 0.92
N PHE A 436 -8.02 -23.54 -0.28
CA PHE A 436 -7.07 -23.58 -1.39
C PHE A 436 -6.92 -22.18 -1.98
N ALA A 437 -5.99 -21.43 -1.40
CA ALA A 437 -5.63 -20.08 -1.83
C ALA A 437 -4.11 -19.94 -1.67
N GLY A 438 -3.40 -19.62 -2.75
CA GLY A 438 -1.94 -19.57 -2.70
C GLY A 438 -1.30 -19.60 -4.09
N GLY A 439 0.01 -19.67 -4.15
CA GLY A 439 0.74 -19.61 -5.42
C GLY A 439 2.20 -20.04 -5.33
N VAL A 440 2.78 -20.29 -6.50
CA VAL A 440 4.19 -20.62 -6.69
C VAL A 440 4.92 -19.40 -7.24
N SER A 441 6.13 -19.10 -6.75
CA SER A 441 6.93 -17.96 -7.18
C SER A 441 8.42 -18.28 -7.22
N ASP A 442 9.11 -17.84 -8.27
CA ASP A 442 10.59 -17.82 -8.33
C ASP A 442 11.16 -16.40 -8.11
N SER A 443 10.38 -15.51 -7.52
CA SER A 443 10.65 -14.07 -7.36
C SER A 443 10.59 -13.22 -8.65
N LEU A 444 10.41 -13.83 -9.83
CA LEU A 444 10.29 -13.11 -11.11
C LEU A 444 8.98 -13.44 -11.85
N TYR A 445 8.60 -14.71 -11.86
CA TYR A 445 7.39 -15.28 -12.41
C TYR A 445 6.68 -16.11 -11.36
N GLY A 446 5.42 -16.45 -11.63
CA GLY A 446 4.68 -17.35 -10.78
C GLY A 446 3.26 -17.55 -11.25
N ALA A 447 2.53 -18.35 -10.48
CA ALA A 447 1.11 -18.59 -10.69
C ALA A 447 0.40 -18.66 -9.34
N THR A 448 -0.82 -18.11 -9.29
CA THR A 448 -1.63 -18.01 -8.08
C THR A 448 -3.02 -18.58 -8.35
N ALA A 449 -3.63 -19.19 -7.35
CA ALA A 449 -4.98 -19.73 -7.43
C ALA A 449 -5.82 -19.43 -6.18
N TYR A 450 -7.12 -19.35 -6.38
CA TYR A 450 -8.14 -19.14 -5.36
C TYR A 450 -9.38 -19.97 -5.70
N VAL A 451 -9.73 -20.88 -4.80
CA VAL A 451 -10.97 -21.66 -4.90
C VAL A 451 -11.91 -21.22 -3.81
N TYR A 452 -13.14 -20.84 -4.15
CA TYR A 452 -14.12 -20.44 -3.14
C TYR A 452 -15.52 -20.90 -3.51
N THR A 453 -16.35 -20.95 -2.47
CA THR A 453 -17.80 -21.03 -2.57
C THR A 453 -18.33 -20.11 -1.48
N ASP A 454 -19.08 -19.10 -1.89
CA ASP A 454 -19.71 -18.15 -0.99
C ASP A 454 -21.23 -18.37 -0.99
N ASN A 455 -21.74 -18.86 0.14
CA ASN A 455 -23.17 -19.14 0.37
C ASN A 455 -23.82 -18.08 1.27
N TYR A 456 -23.17 -16.95 1.48
CA TYR A 456 -23.64 -15.91 2.38
C TYR A 456 -24.65 -15.00 1.68
N LYS A 457 -25.76 -14.69 2.38
CA LYS A 457 -26.78 -13.69 1.98
C LYS A 457 -27.17 -13.71 0.49
N GLY A 458 -27.42 -14.90 -0.07
CA GLY A 458 -27.91 -15.05 -1.45
C GLY A 458 -26.84 -14.93 -2.54
N ILE A 459 -25.55 -14.84 -2.17
CA ILE A 459 -24.44 -14.86 -3.13
C ILE A 459 -24.38 -16.22 -3.84
N ASN A 460 -24.43 -17.31 -3.06
CA ASN A 460 -24.47 -18.70 -3.51
C ASN A 460 -23.65 -18.98 -4.79
N THR A 461 -22.41 -18.51 -4.86
CA THR A 461 -21.56 -18.55 -6.05
C THR A 461 -20.18 -19.06 -5.68
N GLY A 462 -19.63 -19.95 -6.50
CA GLY A 462 -18.27 -20.46 -6.35
C GLY A 462 -17.54 -20.59 -7.67
N ALA A 463 -16.21 -20.58 -7.61
CA ALA A 463 -15.33 -20.71 -8.77
C ALA A 463 -13.92 -21.17 -8.37
N HIS A 464 -13.20 -21.75 -9.35
CA HIS A 464 -11.76 -21.96 -9.31
C HIS A 464 -11.11 -20.89 -10.19
N LYS A 465 -10.35 -19.99 -9.59
CA LYS A 465 -9.72 -18.84 -10.27
C LYS A 465 -8.21 -18.99 -10.20
N ALA A 466 -7.52 -18.80 -11.32
CA ALA A 466 -6.07 -18.82 -11.38
C ALA A 466 -5.51 -17.70 -12.27
N TRP A 467 -4.32 -17.23 -11.90
CA TRP A 467 -3.58 -16.17 -12.58
C TRP A 467 -2.15 -16.64 -12.84
N PHE A 468 -1.70 -16.52 -14.08
CA PHE A 468 -0.39 -16.99 -14.55
C PHE A 468 0.39 -15.79 -15.06
N PHE A 469 1.52 -15.50 -14.42
CA PHE A 469 2.23 -14.24 -14.59
C PHE A 469 3.52 -14.44 -15.39
N PHE A 470 3.61 -13.74 -16.52
CA PHE A 470 4.76 -13.76 -17.44
C PHE A 470 5.44 -12.38 -17.47
N ASP A 471 6.02 -11.98 -18.60
CA ASP A 471 6.62 -10.65 -18.73
C ASP A 471 5.61 -9.63 -19.24
N ASP A 472 5.08 -9.86 -20.44
CA ASP A 472 4.22 -8.90 -21.13
C ASP A 472 2.73 -9.12 -20.81
N GLU A 473 2.40 -10.28 -20.24
CA GLU A 473 1.02 -10.70 -20.05
C GLU A 473 0.74 -11.39 -18.71
N VAL A 474 -0.52 -11.31 -18.30
CA VAL A 474 -1.10 -12.13 -17.23
C VAL A 474 -2.29 -12.89 -17.80
N VAL A 475 -2.24 -14.21 -17.72
CA VAL A 475 -3.34 -15.09 -18.15
C VAL A 475 -4.23 -15.39 -16.96
N CYS A 476 -5.51 -15.13 -17.10
CA CYS A 476 -6.50 -15.25 -16.05
C CYS A 476 -7.53 -16.32 -16.45
N LEU A 477 -7.54 -17.42 -15.71
CA LEU A 477 -8.41 -18.56 -15.98
C LEU A 477 -9.46 -18.71 -14.87
N GLY A 478 -10.67 -19.06 -15.27
CA GLY A 478 -11.77 -19.38 -14.39
C GLY A 478 -12.40 -20.68 -14.84
N SER A 479 -12.64 -21.58 -13.89
CA SER A 479 -13.34 -22.82 -14.15
C SER A 479 -14.28 -23.17 -13.01
N GLY A 480 -15.22 -24.04 -13.32
CA GLY A 480 -16.13 -24.55 -12.33
C GLY A 480 -17.05 -23.52 -11.70
N ILE A 481 -17.34 -22.46 -12.44
CA ILE A 481 -18.21 -21.37 -12.01
C ILE A 481 -19.62 -21.94 -11.89
N SER A 482 -20.11 -21.96 -10.65
CA SER A 482 -21.41 -22.51 -10.31
C SER A 482 -22.12 -21.58 -9.36
N SER A 483 -23.42 -21.35 -9.59
CA SER A 483 -24.22 -20.50 -8.72
C SER A 483 -25.68 -20.95 -8.64
N THR A 484 -26.30 -20.73 -7.48
CA THR A 484 -27.76 -20.83 -7.30
C THR A 484 -28.39 -19.47 -7.03
N SER A 485 -27.66 -18.37 -7.25
CA SER A 485 -28.21 -17.01 -7.15
C SER A 485 -29.20 -16.72 -8.29
N GLU A 486 -30.28 -16.00 -7.98
CA GLU A 486 -31.27 -15.55 -8.98
C GLU A 486 -30.77 -14.39 -9.86
N SER A 487 -29.66 -13.78 -9.47
CA SER A 487 -28.97 -12.73 -10.23
C SER A 487 -28.06 -13.33 -11.31
N GLU A 488 -27.83 -12.57 -12.37
CA GLU A 488 -26.78 -12.86 -13.36
C GLU A 488 -25.41 -12.96 -12.68
N VAL A 489 -24.62 -13.97 -13.03
CA VAL A 489 -23.23 -14.09 -12.58
C VAL A 489 -22.31 -13.51 -13.64
N GLN A 490 -21.39 -12.64 -13.21
CA GLN A 490 -20.40 -12.03 -14.10
C GLN A 490 -19.00 -12.26 -13.56
N THR A 491 -18.01 -12.30 -14.45
CA THR A 491 -16.61 -12.10 -14.08
C THR A 491 -16.13 -10.79 -14.67
N THR A 492 -15.72 -9.85 -13.83
CA THR A 492 -15.21 -8.57 -14.32
C THR A 492 -13.72 -8.70 -14.64
N VAL A 493 -13.34 -8.33 -15.85
CA VAL A 493 -11.92 -8.25 -16.24
C VAL A 493 -11.32 -6.94 -15.72
N ASN A 494 -11.99 -5.80 -15.95
CA ASN A 494 -11.58 -4.52 -15.37
C ASN A 494 -12.77 -3.55 -15.22
N GLN A 495 -12.65 -2.60 -14.28
CA GLN A 495 -13.52 -1.44 -14.07
C GLN A 495 -12.66 -0.26 -13.59
N CYS A 496 -12.21 0.58 -14.53
CA CYS A 496 -11.25 1.65 -14.26
C CYS A 496 -11.70 2.98 -14.88
N LEU A 497 -11.01 4.07 -14.54
CA LEU A 497 -11.26 5.38 -15.13
C LEU A 497 -10.97 5.33 -16.63
N ALA A 498 -11.89 5.86 -17.44
CA ALA A 498 -11.64 5.96 -18.87
C ALA A 498 -10.54 7.00 -19.14
N SER A 499 -9.43 6.59 -19.74
CA SER A 499 -8.34 7.48 -20.17
C SER A 499 -8.43 7.93 -21.63
N THR A 500 -9.39 7.39 -22.38
CA THR A 500 -9.68 7.72 -23.78
C THR A 500 -11.20 7.79 -23.97
N ASP A 501 -11.64 8.62 -24.92
CA ASP A 501 -13.05 8.71 -25.30
C ASP A 501 -13.50 7.59 -26.25
N GLU A 502 -12.56 6.85 -26.82
CA GLU A 502 -12.81 5.80 -27.82
C GLU A 502 -11.98 4.53 -27.54
N PRO A 503 -12.29 3.75 -26.51
CA PRO A 503 -11.76 2.39 -26.36
C PRO A 503 -12.03 1.56 -27.62
N LEU A 504 -11.07 0.72 -28.02
CA LEU A 504 -11.20 -0.14 -29.19
C LEU A 504 -11.63 -1.54 -28.79
N TYR A 505 -12.36 -2.22 -29.65
CA TYR A 505 -12.62 -3.65 -29.53
C TYR A 505 -12.73 -4.29 -30.91
N ALA A 506 -12.44 -5.58 -30.98
CA ALA A 506 -12.67 -6.40 -32.15
C ALA A 506 -13.73 -7.47 -31.87
N TYR A 507 -14.58 -7.68 -32.85
CA TYR A 507 -15.58 -8.75 -32.90
C TYR A 507 -15.66 -9.18 -34.35
N ASP A 508 -15.61 -10.48 -34.61
CA ASP A 508 -15.75 -11.06 -35.96
C ASP A 508 -14.72 -10.45 -36.94
N GLU A 509 -13.46 -10.39 -36.48
CA GLU A 509 -12.30 -9.79 -37.19
C GLU A 509 -12.43 -8.29 -37.52
N GLN A 510 -13.53 -7.63 -37.14
CA GLN A 510 -13.76 -6.21 -37.37
C GLN A 510 -13.41 -5.37 -36.14
N VAL A 511 -12.59 -4.35 -36.34
CA VAL A 511 -12.23 -3.38 -35.30
C VAL A 511 -13.26 -2.27 -35.26
N SER A 512 -13.75 -1.97 -34.07
CA SER A 512 -14.69 -0.89 -33.78
C SER A 512 -14.22 -0.08 -32.57
N SER A 513 -14.76 1.13 -32.40
CA SER A 513 -14.59 1.93 -31.19
C SER A 513 -15.89 1.96 -30.37
N LEU A 514 -15.76 2.24 -29.08
CA LEU A 514 -16.89 2.35 -28.15
C LEU A 514 -17.04 3.80 -27.65
N SER A 515 -17.98 4.55 -28.22
CA SER A 515 -18.22 5.94 -27.81
C SER A 515 -18.79 6.04 -26.39
N LEU A 516 -18.61 7.18 -25.74
CA LEU A 516 -19.17 7.43 -24.41
C LEU A 516 -20.70 7.25 -24.40
N GLY A 517 -21.20 6.54 -23.39
CA GLY A 517 -22.61 6.18 -23.22
C GLY A 517 -22.96 4.80 -23.79
N GLN A 518 -22.08 4.19 -24.59
CA GLN A 518 -22.32 2.90 -25.22
C GLN A 518 -21.93 1.73 -24.32
N GLU A 519 -22.62 0.62 -24.53
CA GLU A 519 -22.22 -0.71 -24.08
C GLU A 519 -22.54 -1.72 -25.16
N ARG A 520 -21.84 -2.86 -25.12
CA ARG A 520 -22.05 -3.97 -26.03
C ARG A 520 -21.86 -5.27 -25.26
N SER A 521 -22.67 -6.27 -25.58
CA SER A 521 -22.46 -7.66 -25.16
C SER A 521 -22.40 -8.53 -26.42
N ALA A 522 -21.26 -9.18 -26.65
CA ALA A 522 -20.98 -9.96 -27.86
C ALA A 522 -19.79 -10.92 -27.64
N GLY A 523 -19.48 -11.75 -28.64
CA GLY A 523 -18.23 -12.52 -28.71
C GLY A 523 -17.05 -11.62 -29.07
N ILE A 524 -16.57 -10.82 -28.13
CA ILE A 524 -15.43 -9.92 -28.34
C ILE A 524 -14.14 -10.73 -28.36
N ASP A 525 -13.34 -10.59 -29.41
CA ASP A 525 -12.05 -11.27 -29.57
C ASP A 525 -10.98 -10.60 -28.70
N TRP A 526 -10.91 -9.28 -28.77
CA TRP A 526 -10.04 -8.46 -27.93
C TRP A 526 -10.58 -7.03 -27.77
N ALA A 527 -10.12 -6.35 -26.73
CA ALA A 527 -10.33 -4.94 -26.51
C ALA A 527 -9.04 -4.22 -26.14
N VAL A 528 -8.97 -2.92 -26.37
CA VAL A 528 -7.87 -2.07 -25.95
C VAL A 528 -8.42 -0.83 -25.26
N HIS A 529 -7.92 -0.59 -24.05
CA HIS A 529 -8.20 0.61 -23.29
C HIS A 529 -6.97 0.98 -22.47
N ASP A 530 -6.71 2.28 -22.36
CA ASP A 530 -5.58 2.82 -21.60
C ASP A 530 -4.26 2.13 -21.92
N ASN A 531 -3.96 1.84 -23.19
CA ASN A 531 -2.76 1.10 -23.63
C ASN A 531 -2.57 -0.25 -22.88
N ILE A 532 -3.68 -0.93 -22.61
CA ILE A 532 -3.76 -2.30 -22.10
C ILE A 532 -4.65 -3.08 -23.07
N GLY A 533 -4.11 -4.20 -23.58
CA GLY A 533 -4.86 -5.18 -24.34
C GLY A 533 -5.58 -6.17 -23.42
N TYR A 534 -6.81 -6.53 -23.79
CA TYR A 534 -7.59 -7.59 -23.17
C TYR A 534 -7.96 -8.58 -24.27
N LEU A 535 -7.47 -9.81 -24.20
CA LEU A 535 -7.67 -10.85 -25.22
C LEU A 535 -8.53 -11.99 -24.66
N PHE A 536 -9.44 -12.53 -25.47
CA PHE A 536 -10.40 -13.58 -25.08
C PHE A 536 -10.19 -14.84 -25.93
N PRO A 537 -9.15 -15.65 -25.65
CA PRO A 537 -8.70 -16.73 -26.54
C PRO A 537 -9.70 -17.88 -26.70
N GLU A 538 -10.59 -18.10 -25.73
CA GLU A 538 -11.66 -19.11 -25.78
C GLU A 538 -13.04 -18.49 -26.06
N GLY A 539 -13.09 -17.19 -26.41
CA GLY A 539 -14.32 -16.44 -26.63
C GLY A 539 -15.18 -16.33 -25.37
N GLY A 540 -16.51 -16.38 -25.55
CA GLY A 540 -17.51 -16.20 -24.50
C GLY A 540 -18.41 -14.98 -24.73
N LYS A 541 -19.39 -14.78 -23.86
CA LYS A 541 -20.27 -13.60 -23.92
C LYS A 541 -19.62 -12.47 -23.12
N ILE A 542 -18.99 -11.54 -23.82
CA ILE A 542 -18.21 -10.44 -23.23
C ILE A 542 -19.05 -9.17 -23.27
N PHE A 543 -19.22 -8.53 -22.11
CA PHE A 543 -19.71 -7.17 -22.03
C PHE A 543 -18.56 -6.17 -22.01
N ILE A 544 -18.70 -5.07 -22.74
CA ILE A 544 -17.81 -3.91 -22.74
C ILE A 544 -18.66 -2.65 -22.61
N SER A 545 -18.24 -1.72 -21.75
CA SER A 545 -19.00 -0.51 -21.44
C SER A 545 -18.08 0.69 -21.27
N HIS A 546 -18.51 1.83 -21.83
CA HIS A 546 -17.87 3.11 -21.65
C HIS A 546 -18.94 4.13 -21.26
N LYS A 547 -19.13 4.37 -19.96
CA LYS A 547 -20.26 5.15 -19.44
C LYS A 547 -19.82 6.18 -18.40
N ASN A 548 -20.63 7.22 -18.25
CA ASN A 548 -20.59 8.07 -17.05
C ASN A 548 -21.24 7.31 -15.89
N GLN A 549 -20.50 7.05 -14.83
CA GLN A 549 -21.01 6.48 -13.60
C GLN A 549 -21.09 7.56 -12.52
N SER A 550 -22.15 7.48 -11.71
CA SER A 550 -22.44 8.45 -10.65
C SER A 550 -22.40 7.81 -9.27
N GLY A 551 -22.12 8.61 -8.25
CA GLY A 551 -22.19 8.20 -6.85
C GLY A 551 -21.60 9.26 -5.94
N ASN A 552 -21.51 8.98 -4.64
CA ASN A 552 -20.95 9.91 -3.67
C ASN A 552 -20.13 9.16 -2.62
N TRP A 553 -19.21 9.89 -1.98
CA TRP A 553 -18.33 9.31 -0.96
C TRP A 553 -19.09 8.87 0.28
N TYR A 554 -20.14 9.58 0.68
CA TYR A 554 -20.96 9.22 1.85
C TYR A 554 -21.56 7.80 1.74
N ALA A 555 -21.94 7.37 0.54
CA ALA A 555 -22.52 6.05 0.28
C ALA A 555 -21.55 4.88 0.50
N ILE A 556 -20.23 5.13 0.52
CA ILE A 556 -19.20 4.13 0.79
C ILE A 556 -18.44 4.42 2.09
N ASN A 557 -18.52 5.64 2.60
CA ASN A 557 -17.85 6.08 3.81
C ASN A 557 -18.66 7.22 4.48
N ASN A 558 -19.35 6.91 5.56
CA ASN A 558 -20.16 7.88 6.29
C ASN A 558 -19.31 8.91 7.08
N SER A 559 -18.01 8.65 7.30
CA SER A 559 -17.14 9.51 8.10
C SER A 559 -16.70 10.79 7.38
N VAL A 560 -16.81 10.84 6.05
CA VAL A 560 -16.31 11.98 5.24
C VAL A 560 -17.37 13.04 4.94
N ASN A 561 -18.63 12.86 5.38
CA ASN A 561 -19.78 13.77 5.18
C ASN A 561 -19.82 14.49 3.81
N ARG A 562 -19.46 13.78 2.74
CA ARG A 562 -19.43 14.25 1.35
C ARG A 562 -20.54 13.58 0.54
N LYS A 563 -21.67 14.26 0.47
CA LYS A 563 -22.93 13.75 -0.13
C LYS A 563 -23.15 14.25 -1.56
N GLU A 564 -22.27 15.12 -2.05
CA GLU A 564 -22.30 15.58 -3.42
C GLU A 564 -22.18 14.40 -4.38
N ASN A 565 -23.09 14.36 -5.37
CA ASN A 565 -23.02 13.36 -6.42
C ASN A 565 -21.91 13.74 -7.39
N ILE A 566 -20.94 12.85 -7.58
CA ILE A 566 -19.86 13.02 -8.54
C ILE A 566 -20.09 12.08 -9.72
N GLN A 567 -19.53 12.44 -10.88
CA GLN A 567 -19.55 11.64 -12.08
C GLN A 567 -18.14 11.38 -12.60
N LYS A 568 -17.88 10.17 -13.09
CA LYS A 568 -16.63 9.82 -13.79
C LYS A 568 -16.96 9.00 -15.03
N LYS A 569 -16.15 9.17 -16.08
CA LYS A 569 -16.12 8.26 -17.22
C LYS A 569 -15.43 6.97 -16.78
N VAL A 570 -16.12 5.84 -16.93
CA VAL A 570 -15.64 4.52 -16.49
C VAL A 570 -15.64 3.56 -17.68
N PHE A 571 -14.54 2.84 -17.84
CA PHE A 571 -14.41 1.70 -18.74
C PHE A 571 -14.62 0.41 -17.93
N THR A 572 -15.54 -0.44 -18.38
CA THR A 572 -15.78 -1.75 -17.76
C THR A 572 -15.80 -2.84 -18.83
N ILE A 573 -15.17 -3.97 -18.56
CA ILE A 573 -15.19 -5.14 -19.45
C ILE A 573 -15.21 -6.43 -18.62
N GLY A 574 -15.94 -7.44 -19.09
CA GLY A 574 -16.06 -8.72 -18.38
C GLY A 574 -16.92 -9.76 -19.10
N PHE A 575 -17.06 -10.92 -18.47
CA PHE A 575 -17.87 -12.05 -18.94
C PHE A 575 -19.25 -12.05 -18.32
N GLU A 576 -20.25 -12.45 -19.10
CA GLU A 576 -21.59 -12.80 -18.64
C GLU A 576 -21.75 -14.33 -18.63
N HIS A 577 -21.94 -14.91 -17.43
CA HIS A 577 -22.09 -16.36 -17.25
C HIS A 577 -23.55 -16.83 -17.25
N GLY A 578 -24.50 -15.90 -17.29
CA GLY A 578 -25.92 -16.21 -17.16
C GLY A 578 -26.38 -16.29 -15.71
N LYS A 579 -27.68 -16.57 -15.53
CA LYS A 579 -28.25 -17.06 -14.27
C LYS A 579 -27.94 -18.53 -14.08
N HIS A 580 -27.76 -18.92 -12.83
CA HIS A 580 -27.52 -20.31 -12.41
C HIS A 580 -26.47 -21.07 -13.25
N PRO A 581 -25.29 -20.48 -13.55
CA PRO A 581 -24.26 -21.18 -14.31
C PRO A 581 -23.91 -22.52 -13.65
N GLN A 582 -23.63 -23.53 -14.48
CA GLN A 582 -23.19 -24.84 -14.04
C GLN A 582 -21.87 -25.18 -14.71
N ASN A 583 -20.78 -25.18 -13.92
CA ASN A 583 -19.45 -25.50 -14.41
C ASN A 583 -18.99 -24.57 -15.57
N ALA A 584 -19.43 -23.31 -15.56
CA ALA A 584 -18.99 -22.33 -16.55
C ALA A 584 -17.50 -22.00 -16.38
N THR A 585 -16.89 -21.46 -17.44
CA THR A 585 -15.48 -21.12 -17.50
C THR A 585 -15.29 -19.70 -18.04
N TYR A 586 -14.12 -19.12 -17.81
CA TYR A 586 -13.61 -17.97 -18.56
C TYR A 586 -12.12 -18.15 -18.82
N ALA A 587 -11.63 -17.51 -19.87
CA ALA A 587 -10.21 -17.34 -20.14
C ALA A 587 -9.97 -15.95 -20.76
N TYR A 588 -9.16 -15.13 -20.11
CA TYR A 588 -8.72 -13.86 -20.67
C TYR A 588 -7.24 -13.60 -20.41
N ILE A 589 -6.61 -12.82 -21.28
CA ILE A 589 -5.21 -12.43 -21.16
C ILE A 589 -5.14 -10.90 -21.12
N VAL A 590 -4.53 -10.36 -20.07
CA VAL A 590 -4.25 -8.94 -19.94
C VAL A 590 -2.84 -8.70 -20.46
N VAL A 591 -2.69 -7.79 -21.42
CA VAL A 591 -1.40 -7.50 -22.09
C VAL A 591 -1.11 -6.00 -22.03
N PRO A 592 -0.53 -5.51 -20.91
CA PRO A 592 -0.20 -4.10 -20.77
C PRO A 592 0.84 -3.64 -21.80
N GLY A 593 0.73 -2.39 -22.27
CA GLY A 593 1.63 -1.84 -23.28
C GLY A 593 1.27 -2.21 -24.71
N LYS A 594 0.05 -2.72 -24.96
CA LYS A 594 -0.54 -2.89 -26.29
C LYS A 594 -1.72 -1.93 -26.41
N GLY A 595 -1.56 -0.87 -27.19
CA GLY A 595 -2.46 0.28 -27.23
C GLY A 595 -3.17 0.47 -28.56
N THR A 596 -2.86 -0.35 -29.55
CA THR A 596 -3.42 -0.26 -30.90
C THR A 596 -3.89 -1.62 -31.41
N ALA A 597 -4.77 -1.60 -32.41
CA ALA A 597 -5.22 -2.81 -33.09
C ALA A 597 -4.06 -3.60 -33.72
N SER A 598 -3.08 -2.91 -34.32
CA SER A 598 -1.91 -3.55 -34.94
C SER A 598 -1.01 -4.24 -33.92
N GLU A 599 -0.83 -3.66 -32.73
CA GLU A 599 -0.08 -4.29 -31.63
C GLU A 599 -0.81 -5.52 -31.09
N MET A 600 -2.14 -5.48 -30.97
CA MET A 600 -2.93 -6.65 -30.58
C MET A 600 -2.85 -7.77 -31.60
N GLN A 601 -3.00 -7.45 -32.89
CA GLN A 601 -2.83 -8.42 -33.98
C GLN A 601 -1.42 -9.02 -33.99
N ALA A 602 -0.38 -8.21 -33.76
CA ALA A 602 1.00 -8.70 -33.67
C ALA A 602 1.19 -9.63 -32.47
N TYR A 603 0.63 -9.29 -31.31
CA TYR A 603 0.65 -10.14 -30.12
C TYR A 603 -0.04 -11.49 -30.37
N GLN A 604 -1.25 -11.47 -30.96
CA GLN A 604 -1.99 -12.69 -31.30
C GLN A 604 -1.20 -13.57 -32.29
N LYS A 605 -0.60 -12.98 -33.33
CA LYS A 605 0.21 -13.70 -34.32
C LYS A 605 1.48 -14.33 -33.75
N ALA A 606 2.07 -13.72 -32.72
CA ALA A 606 3.24 -14.28 -32.06
C ALA A 606 2.91 -15.60 -31.33
N ASP A 607 1.65 -15.76 -30.91
CA ASP A 607 1.11 -17.02 -30.36
C ASP A 607 1.99 -17.59 -29.23
N ASN A 608 2.61 -16.72 -28.41
CA ASN A 608 3.57 -17.18 -27.40
C ASN A 608 2.92 -17.96 -26.26
N VAL A 609 1.64 -17.71 -25.98
CA VAL A 609 0.90 -18.26 -24.84
C VAL A 609 -0.07 -19.34 -25.31
N ARG A 610 -0.04 -20.50 -24.65
CA ARG A 610 -1.00 -21.59 -24.84
C ARG A 610 -1.65 -21.96 -23.52
N ILE A 611 -2.99 -21.93 -23.49
CA ILE A 611 -3.78 -22.52 -22.40
C ILE A 611 -3.79 -24.03 -22.64
N LEU A 612 -3.27 -24.79 -21.67
CA LEU A 612 -3.15 -26.26 -21.77
C LEU A 612 -4.33 -26.96 -21.09
N SER A 613 -4.89 -26.35 -20.05
CA SER A 613 -6.06 -26.86 -19.34
C SER A 613 -6.77 -25.72 -18.62
N ASN A 614 -8.10 -25.77 -18.58
CA ASN A 614 -8.93 -24.85 -17.80
C ASN A 614 -10.14 -25.60 -17.20
N THR A 615 -9.88 -26.40 -16.17
CA THR A 615 -10.87 -27.30 -15.54
C THR A 615 -10.86 -27.18 -14.02
N LYS A 616 -11.89 -27.71 -13.34
CA LYS A 616 -11.93 -27.84 -11.88
C LYS A 616 -10.78 -28.69 -11.32
N GLN A 617 -10.14 -29.49 -12.16
CA GLN A 617 -9.04 -30.38 -11.79
C GLN A 617 -7.69 -29.70 -11.94
N ILE A 618 -7.45 -29.09 -13.10
CA ILE A 618 -6.18 -28.50 -13.50
C ILE A 618 -6.44 -27.22 -14.28
N GLN A 619 -5.71 -26.16 -13.93
CA GLN A 619 -5.55 -24.96 -14.76
C GLN A 619 -4.07 -24.80 -15.10
N ALA A 620 -3.72 -24.70 -16.38
CA ALA A 620 -2.32 -24.70 -16.80
C ALA A 620 -2.09 -23.89 -18.07
N VAL A 621 -0.94 -23.21 -18.13
CA VAL A 621 -0.52 -22.33 -19.21
C VAL A 621 0.96 -22.57 -19.53
N CYS A 622 1.29 -22.51 -20.82
CA CYS A 622 2.67 -22.51 -21.31
C CYS A 622 2.95 -21.19 -22.04
N ASN A 623 4.09 -20.57 -21.72
CA ASN A 623 4.68 -19.54 -22.57
C ASN A 623 5.88 -20.14 -23.31
N ARG A 624 5.76 -20.22 -24.64
CA ARG A 624 6.72 -20.85 -25.56
C ARG A 624 8.02 -20.07 -25.65
N SER A 625 7.97 -18.75 -25.75
CA SER A 625 9.18 -17.92 -25.89
C SER A 625 10.02 -17.94 -24.62
N LEU A 626 9.37 -18.04 -23.45
CA LEU A 626 10.02 -18.18 -22.14
C LEU A 626 10.37 -19.63 -21.78
N ASN A 627 9.88 -20.62 -22.55
CA ASN A 627 10.08 -22.05 -22.27
C ASN A 627 9.68 -22.38 -20.82
N LEU A 628 8.49 -21.92 -20.45
CA LEU A 628 7.99 -21.83 -19.09
C LEU A 628 6.56 -22.36 -19.02
N TYR A 629 6.36 -23.39 -18.19
CA TYR A 629 5.06 -23.97 -17.89
C TYR A 629 4.67 -23.61 -16.47
N GLN A 630 3.41 -23.25 -16.27
CA GLN A 630 2.83 -22.99 -14.96
C GLN A 630 1.51 -23.77 -14.87
N ALA A 631 1.27 -24.42 -13.73
CA ALA A 631 0.09 -25.24 -13.54
C ALA A 631 -0.38 -25.23 -12.08
N ILE A 632 -1.68 -25.26 -11.91
CA ILE A 632 -2.38 -25.43 -10.65
C ILE A 632 -3.12 -26.76 -10.70
N PHE A 633 -2.77 -27.67 -9.81
CA PHE A 633 -3.46 -28.93 -9.60
C PHE A 633 -4.34 -28.78 -8.37
N TYR A 634 -5.66 -28.83 -8.55
CA TYR A 634 -6.63 -28.77 -7.45
C TYR A 634 -6.89 -30.16 -6.83
N GLN A 635 -6.50 -31.20 -7.54
CA GLN A 635 -6.58 -32.61 -7.13
C GLN A 635 -5.44 -33.39 -7.80
N PRO A 636 -5.19 -34.66 -7.39
CA PRO A 636 -4.22 -35.51 -8.06
C PRO A 636 -4.53 -35.61 -9.55
N GLY A 637 -3.52 -35.50 -10.41
CA GLY A 637 -3.74 -35.35 -11.83
C GLY A 637 -2.48 -35.41 -12.66
N GLU A 638 -2.68 -35.35 -13.97
CA GLU A 638 -1.63 -35.43 -14.96
C GLU A 638 -1.87 -34.39 -16.06
N LEU A 639 -0.82 -33.68 -16.43
CA LEU A 639 -0.79 -32.73 -17.54
C LEU A 639 0.26 -33.19 -18.54
N ALA A 640 -0.08 -33.22 -19.82
CA ALA A 640 0.85 -33.56 -20.91
C ALA A 640 0.72 -32.56 -22.06
N ASP A 641 1.86 -32.14 -22.61
CA ASP A 641 1.96 -31.27 -23.79
C ASP A 641 3.22 -31.69 -24.59
N GLY A 642 3.01 -32.49 -25.63
CA GLY A 642 4.08 -33.05 -26.44
C GLY A 642 5.10 -33.85 -25.61
N ASN A 643 6.34 -33.37 -25.56
CA ASN A 643 7.45 -34.00 -24.83
C ASN A 643 7.53 -33.61 -23.35
N PHE A 644 6.60 -32.76 -22.88
CA PHE A 644 6.46 -32.40 -21.48
C PHE A 644 5.28 -33.16 -20.87
N LYS A 645 5.51 -33.75 -19.70
CA LYS A 645 4.48 -34.39 -18.90
C LYS A 645 4.77 -34.16 -17.43
N VAL A 646 3.75 -33.86 -16.64
CA VAL A 646 3.86 -33.76 -15.18
C VAL A 646 2.65 -34.42 -14.53
N LYS A 647 2.89 -35.26 -13.54
CA LYS A 647 1.88 -35.93 -12.74
C LYS A 647 2.12 -35.62 -11.28
N THR A 648 1.05 -35.30 -10.55
CA THR A 648 1.08 -35.10 -9.11
C THR A 648 0.06 -35.99 -8.42
N ASP A 649 0.40 -36.47 -7.22
CA ASP A 649 -0.49 -37.29 -6.39
C ASP A 649 -1.29 -36.48 -5.36
N LYS A 650 -1.07 -35.16 -5.31
CA LYS A 650 -1.73 -34.20 -4.42
C LYS A 650 -1.96 -32.85 -5.10
N PRO A 651 -2.89 -32.02 -4.58
CA PRO A 651 -3.04 -30.63 -5.00
C PRO A 651 -1.76 -29.82 -4.77
N CYS A 652 -1.37 -28.98 -5.74
CA CYS A 652 -0.21 -28.08 -5.64
C CYS A 652 -0.25 -26.97 -6.69
N ALA A 653 0.58 -25.95 -6.50
CA ALA A 653 0.96 -25.02 -7.56
C ALA A 653 2.38 -25.35 -8.00
N LEU A 654 2.62 -25.43 -9.31
CA LEU A 654 3.94 -25.72 -9.85
C LEU A 654 4.30 -24.87 -11.05
N MET A 655 5.61 -24.70 -11.24
CA MET A 655 6.18 -24.00 -12.37
C MET A 655 7.45 -24.73 -12.83
N VAL A 656 7.58 -24.99 -14.12
CA VAL A 656 8.75 -25.63 -14.72
C VAL A 656 9.35 -24.72 -15.78
N LYS A 657 10.63 -24.39 -15.61
CA LYS A 657 11.41 -23.54 -16.52
C LYS A 657 12.45 -24.34 -17.28
N LYS A 658 12.90 -23.82 -18.42
CA LYS A 658 14.08 -24.31 -19.18
C LYS A 658 13.94 -25.78 -19.64
N ILE A 659 12.76 -26.16 -20.11
CA ILE A 659 12.44 -27.54 -20.53
C ILE A 659 13.21 -27.92 -21.80
N SER A 660 13.32 -27.00 -22.74
CA SER A 660 14.16 -27.15 -23.95
C SER A 660 15.59 -26.59 -23.76
N GLY A 661 16.62 -27.36 -24.12
CA GLY A 661 18.00 -26.87 -24.29
C GLY A 661 18.78 -26.49 -23.01
N GLY A 662 18.25 -26.78 -21.82
CA GLY A 662 18.92 -26.47 -20.55
C GLY A 662 18.46 -27.38 -19.41
N LYS A 663 19.04 -27.21 -18.22
CA LYS A 663 18.65 -27.93 -16.99
C LYS A 663 17.28 -27.43 -16.52
N PRO A 664 16.21 -28.23 -16.56
CA PRO A 664 14.92 -27.77 -16.11
C PRO A 664 14.97 -27.43 -14.62
N VAL A 665 14.13 -26.52 -14.19
CA VAL A 665 13.98 -26.15 -12.76
C VAL A 665 12.51 -26.19 -12.42
N LEU A 666 12.16 -27.05 -11.45
CA LEU A 666 10.81 -27.15 -10.90
C LEU A 666 10.71 -26.25 -9.67
N HIS A 667 9.65 -25.46 -9.61
CA HIS A 667 9.21 -24.77 -8.41
C HIS A 667 7.87 -25.36 -7.99
N VAL A 668 7.68 -25.57 -6.69
CA VAL A 668 6.47 -26.16 -6.11
C VAL A 668 6.07 -25.39 -4.88
N ALA A 669 4.77 -25.18 -4.70
CA ALA A 669 4.16 -24.73 -3.45
C ALA A 669 2.91 -25.56 -3.13
N ASP A 670 2.52 -25.57 -1.86
CA ASP A 670 1.25 -26.11 -1.35
C ASP A 670 0.30 -24.94 -0.99
N PRO A 671 -0.59 -24.50 -1.90
CA PRO A 671 -1.57 -23.45 -1.64
C PRO A 671 -2.54 -23.76 -0.49
N GLY A 672 -2.74 -25.05 -0.19
CA GLY A 672 -3.61 -25.46 0.91
C GLY A 672 -2.94 -25.34 2.28
N GLN A 673 -1.60 -25.23 2.31
CA GLN A 673 -0.80 -25.32 3.55
C GLN A 673 -1.14 -26.59 4.35
N THR A 674 -1.35 -27.69 3.64
CA THR A 674 -1.76 -28.99 4.17
C THR A 674 -0.62 -29.71 4.91
N GLY A 675 0.63 -29.38 4.58
CA GLY A 675 1.82 -30.04 5.12
C GLY A 675 2.02 -31.47 4.60
N GLN A 676 1.22 -31.91 3.62
CA GLN A 676 1.33 -33.24 3.06
C GLN A 676 2.46 -33.31 2.04
N SER A 677 3.22 -34.41 2.04
CA SER A 677 4.23 -34.64 1.00
C SER A 677 3.56 -34.87 -0.35
N ILE A 678 4.17 -34.33 -1.40
CA ILE A 678 3.62 -34.32 -2.76
C ILE A 678 4.62 -35.01 -3.68
N ARG A 679 4.22 -36.14 -4.24
CA ARG A 679 4.99 -36.83 -5.26
C ARG A 679 4.70 -36.22 -6.62
N ILE A 680 5.78 -35.86 -7.33
CA ILE A 680 5.74 -35.20 -8.63
C ILE A 680 6.60 -36.01 -9.60
N ASP A 681 5.96 -36.60 -10.60
CA ASP A 681 6.64 -37.31 -11.68
C ASP A 681 6.64 -36.44 -12.94
N ILE A 682 7.81 -36.01 -13.40
CA ILE A 682 7.99 -35.14 -14.57
C ILE A 682 8.71 -35.91 -15.68
N THR A 683 8.21 -35.81 -16.90
CA THR A 683 8.90 -36.26 -18.11
C THR A 683 9.19 -35.05 -18.98
N VAL A 684 10.47 -34.87 -19.36
CA VAL A 684 10.93 -33.84 -20.30
C VAL A 684 11.78 -34.52 -21.36
N SER A 685 11.34 -34.46 -22.62
CA SER A 685 12.08 -35.02 -23.77
C SER A 685 12.46 -36.49 -23.55
N GLY A 686 11.50 -37.28 -23.06
CA GLY A 686 11.66 -38.72 -22.76
C GLY A 686 12.38 -39.05 -21.45
N LYS A 687 13.04 -38.09 -20.79
CA LYS A 687 13.70 -38.29 -19.50
C LYS A 687 12.71 -38.11 -18.35
N LYS A 688 12.66 -39.07 -17.44
CA LYS A 688 11.74 -39.09 -16.29
C LYS A 688 12.47 -38.70 -15.00
N TYR A 689 11.79 -37.92 -14.18
CA TYR A 689 12.24 -37.50 -12.86
C TYR A 689 11.09 -37.68 -11.87
N SER A 690 11.40 -38.14 -10.67
CA SER A 690 10.45 -38.22 -9.56
C SER A 690 10.98 -37.38 -8.42
N ILE A 691 10.16 -36.46 -7.91
CA ILE A 691 10.46 -35.61 -6.76
C ILE A 691 9.42 -35.89 -5.69
N GLU A 692 9.88 -36.01 -4.46
CA GLU A 692 9.02 -35.94 -3.29
C GLU A 692 9.20 -34.56 -2.67
N HIS A 693 8.22 -33.68 -2.88
CA HIS A 693 8.21 -32.37 -2.25
C HIS A 693 7.63 -32.49 -0.85
N HIS A 694 8.42 -32.09 0.14
CA HIS A 694 7.96 -31.92 1.51
C HIS A 694 7.72 -30.42 1.76
N PRO A 695 6.47 -29.95 1.85
CA PRO A 695 6.20 -28.59 2.29
C PRO A 695 6.84 -28.32 3.66
N SER A 696 7.13 -27.05 3.95
CA SER A 696 7.68 -26.67 5.26
C SER A 696 6.81 -27.19 6.39
N THR A 697 7.42 -27.92 7.32
CA THR A 697 6.77 -28.34 8.57
C THR A 697 6.68 -27.22 9.59
N ASP A 698 7.48 -26.15 9.41
CA ASP A 698 7.32 -24.91 10.15
C ASP A 698 6.10 -24.13 9.61
N PRO A 699 5.05 -23.91 10.42
CA PRO A 699 3.85 -23.16 10.03
C PRO A 699 4.13 -21.72 9.59
N ILE A 700 5.30 -21.18 9.95
CA ILE A 700 5.76 -19.87 9.50
C ILE A 700 5.95 -19.85 7.99
N TYR A 701 6.48 -20.92 7.38
CA TYR A 701 6.81 -21.01 5.96
C TYR A 701 5.88 -21.96 5.18
N ALA A 702 4.79 -22.41 5.80
CA ALA A 702 3.77 -23.20 5.10
C ALA A 702 3.20 -22.41 3.91
N GLY A 703 3.22 -23.01 2.72
CA GLY A 703 2.82 -22.38 1.46
C GLY A 703 3.95 -21.64 0.72
N ALA A 704 5.15 -21.54 1.29
CA ALA A 704 6.31 -21.02 0.59
C ALA A 704 6.74 -21.93 -0.57
N THR A 705 7.35 -21.34 -1.60
CA THR A 705 7.85 -22.08 -2.77
C THR A 705 9.17 -22.78 -2.48
N THR A 706 9.33 -24.01 -2.96
CA THR A 706 10.60 -24.76 -2.99
C THR A 706 11.03 -25.00 -4.43
N ALA A 707 12.33 -24.86 -4.71
CA ALA A 707 12.91 -25.08 -6.03
C ALA A 707 13.76 -26.36 -6.08
N TYR A 708 13.67 -27.10 -7.18
CA TYR A 708 14.42 -28.32 -7.48
C TYR A 708 15.11 -28.20 -8.84
N ASN A 709 16.42 -28.43 -8.86
CA ASN A 709 17.21 -28.45 -10.09
C ASN A 709 17.33 -29.87 -10.60
N PHE A 710 16.93 -30.13 -11.86
CA PHE A 710 17.17 -31.43 -12.48
C PHE A 710 18.60 -31.47 -13.05
N GLN A 711 19.41 -32.44 -12.62
CA GLN A 711 20.66 -32.75 -13.30
C GLN A 711 20.39 -33.84 -14.34
N PHE A 712 20.68 -33.56 -15.61
CA PHE A 712 20.85 -34.62 -16.59
C PHE A 712 22.14 -35.34 -16.24
N THR A 713 22.05 -36.57 -15.73
CA THR A 713 23.16 -37.49 -15.95
C THR A 713 23.12 -37.85 -17.44
N GLU A 714 24.17 -37.49 -18.17
CA GLU A 714 24.44 -38.11 -19.46
C GLU A 714 24.82 -39.56 -19.17
N ASN A 715 24.00 -40.50 -19.64
CA ASN A 715 24.38 -41.90 -19.74
C ASN A 715 24.95 -42.14 -21.13
#